data_AF-A0A8H3FGJ1-F1
#
_entry.id   AF-A0A8H3FGJ1-F1
#
_cell.length_a   1.000
_cell.length_b   1.000
_cell.length_c   1.000
_cell.angle_alpha   90.00
_cell.angle_beta   90.00
_cell.angle_gamma   90.00
#
_symmetry.space_group_name_H-M   'P 1'
#
loop_
_entity.id
_entity.type
_entity.pdbx_description
1 polymer ?
#
loop_
_entity_poly.entity_id
_entity_poly.type
_entity_poly.pdbx_seq_one_letter_code
_entity_poly.pdbx_strand_id
1 'polypeptide(L)'
;MAANGTFPRETEAALVVWVNSFPLSHPVDSLSEMNDGQILWEMLREMNPEAFTGELPSKKQSDYARQQNPAYLDAHDTTFPIFTDDELRDMAVDESSISTAKARLPRSWTTLTMTNLWIQFVKLLLQVVITPPNETLFHKLRVLPDPTPQVILRLWQEMMDHTEDEEVDENSDMDSGQGSSNSGSRFSPARVIDRELLLEQHLAELKAQLDRCEAEIKDLKEAKEQTDDAYNRLQESYDAVRQESIETETDLKKFTAMYNEKEQRSVKELETKISQQEEVIGRQETQINEHRSKEADMQRKMKKLHVADERLQNLQDDFDMQKVELEHQTKKANAGEKYKQKVQASQNIEKERDSLRKELNEARSRLEEAGNVRRENVKLQQENREISQTLSRSERDNTELRETKQAYHSEINRLHHDSKSLRDALAQSQDRITDLEERHGGPDRHSSVGDGLDSELAEALNHEEQMQVASTVLLWTRALMSSRKIRITELEKQVRQLTSDASEKDAELSMLQGQLDSAQENSDDQYKQALEFRKEMSVLQSSLTEVRRGEPIEGSVSVVPLADHLAYGVKSTEAFEAMCEQVKALQKQCAHLEEKLSAAQKSLEIAECDRMSSFENHCMLTDLTIDLFEGELVDRPKLEVVEEVRKQNSVAMRQLQTEHDALRKRHNRLHDMFVDLTEERNDAWRESHEVLMAKSVVEMKADADSRTLQEATDLLRRAATPNPIGHNTNIEVYASKIEEGRERLAKAQKVCKEVDSSDVSFETVSHPQPPSSPHSPSSSSRLSSLDSSRLASTASSRFRRALSKLRGG
;
A
#
# COMPACT_ATOMS: atom_id res chain seq x y z
N MET A 1 -43.40 -29.05 30.76
CA MET A 1 -42.28 -28.49 31.56
C MET A 1 -41.02 -29.24 31.15
N ALA A 2 -39.93 -28.57 30.79
CA ALA A 2 -38.67 -29.25 30.49
C ALA A 2 -37.91 -29.51 31.80
N ALA A 3 -37.38 -30.73 31.97
CA ALA A 3 -36.60 -31.08 33.14
C ALA A 3 -35.15 -30.60 32.96
N ASN A 4 -34.68 -29.70 33.83
CA ASN A 4 -33.26 -29.37 33.95
C ASN A 4 -32.52 -30.51 34.65
N GLY A 5 -32.31 -31.63 33.94
CA GLY A 5 -31.50 -32.73 34.41
C GLY A 5 -30.03 -32.32 34.48
N THR A 6 -29.57 -31.85 35.63
CA THR A 6 -28.14 -31.78 35.95
C THR A 6 -27.73 -33.18 36.41
N PHE A 7 -26.84 -33.84 35.66
CA PHE A 7 -26.35 -35.17 36.02
C PHE A 7 -25.54 -35.14 37.33
N PRO A 8 -25.40 -36.27 38.05
CA PRO A 8 -24.62 -36.32 39.28
C PRO A 8 -23.15 -35.95 39.05
N ARG A 9 -22.54 -35.20 39.98
CA ARG A 9 -21.09 -34.91 39.95
C ARG A 9 -20.22 -36.17 39.98
N GLU A 10 -20.74 -37.26 40.53
CA GLU A 10 -20.11 -38.59 40.52
C GLU A 10 -19.98 -39.15 39.09
N THR A 11 -20.93 -38.86 38.20
CA THR A 11 -20.85 -39.18 36.77
C THR A 11 -19.77 -38.34 36.08
N GLU A 12 -19.76 -37.02 36.31
CA GLU A 12 -18.75 -36.13 35.73
C GLU A 12 -17.33 -36.55 36.14
N ALA A 13 -17.10 -36.79 37.44
CA ALA A 13 -15.80 -37.25 37.95
C ALA A 13 -15.38 -38.62 37.38
N ALA A 14 -16.29 -39.58 37.30
CA ALA A 14 -16.01 -40.89 36.71
C ALA A 14 -15.62 -40.80 35.23
N LEU A 15 -16.27 -39.91 34.46
CA LEU A 15 -15.97 -39.71 33.06
C LEU A 15 -14.64 -38.96 32.83
N VAL A 16 -14.28 -37.99 33.68
CA VAL A 16 -12.95 -37.34 33.62
C VAL A 16 -11.84 -38.36 33.90
N VAL A 17 -12.00 -39.25 34.89
CA VAL A 17 -11.05 -40.33 35.19
C VAL A 17 -10.94 -41.34 34.03
N TRP A 18 -12.02 -41.57 33.29
CA TRP A 18 -12.01 -42.40 32.07
C TRP A 18 -11.34 -41.72 30.87
N VAL A 19 -11.62 -40.43 30.61
CA VAL A 19 -10.97 -39.62 29.57
C VAL A 19 -9.44 -39.58 29.77
N ASN A 20 -9.00 -39.42 31.02
CA ASN A 20 -7.58 -39.45 31.40
C ASN A 20 -6.89 -40.83 31.28
N SER A 21 -7.59 -41.88 30.83
CA SER A 21 -6.97 -43.19 30.49
C SER A 21 -6.52 -43.32 29.03
N PHE A 22 -6.82 -42.31 28.20
CA PHE A 22 -6.33 -42.19 26.83
C PHE A 22 -4.95 -41.50 26.82
N PRO A 23 -4.12 -41.72 25.78
CA PRO A 23 -2.80 -41.09 25.65
C PRO A 23 -2.91 -39.61 25.20
N LEU A 24 -3.49 -38.78 26.05
CA LEU A 24 -3.71 -37.35 25.81
C LEU A 24 -2.42 -36.53 25.91
N SER A 25 -2.37 -35.41 25.19
CA SER A 25 -1.27 -34.43 25.25
C SER A 25 -1.16 -33.70 26.60
N HIS A 26 -2.24 -33.66 27.37
CA HIS A 26 -2.30 -33.15 28.74
C HIS A 26 -3.45 -33.85 29.51
N PRO A 27 -3.34 -34.03 30.84
CA PRO A 27 -4.45 -34.48 31.66
C PRO A 27 -5.53 -33.40 31.78
N VAL A 28 -6.77 -33.84 31.96
CA VAL A 28 -8.00 -33.03 31.99
C VAL A 28 -8.54 -33.00 33.42
N ASP A 29 -8.82 -31.81 33.96
CA ASP A 29 -9.43 -31.63 35.29
C ASP A 29 -10.96 -31.43 35.22
N SER A 30 -11.51 -31.04 34.06
CA SER A 30 -12.96 -30.93 33.85
C SER A 30 -13.37 -31.24 32.40
N LEU A 31 -14.55 -31.86 32.22
CA LEU A 31 -15.19 -32.01 30.90
C LEU A 31 -15.38 -30.66 30.15
N SER A 32 -15.33 -29.53 30.86
CA SER A 32 -15.38 -28.18 30.27
C SER A 32 -14.15 -27.84 29.41
N GLU A 33 -13.04 -28.56 29.57
CA GLU A 33 -11.78 -28.32 28.84
C GLU A 33 -11.83 -28.96 27.44
N MET A 34 -12.60 -30.06 27.28
CA MET A 34 -12.81 -30.77 26.01
C MET A 34 -13.50 -29.92 24.93
N ASN A 35 -14.08 -28.77 25.31
CA ASN A 35 -14.76 -27.82 24.41
C ASN A 35 -13.86 -27.18 23.32
N ASP A 36 -12.53 -27.34 23.38
CA ASP A 36 -11.64 -26.93 22.29
C ASP A 36 -11.50 -27.96 21.15
N GLY A 37 -12.14 -29.13 21.29
CA GLY A 37 -12.12 -30.23 20.32
C GLY A 37 -10.79 -30.98 20.22
N GLN A 38 -9.74 -30.53 20.90
CA GLN A 38 -8.38 -31.07 20.74
C GLN A 38 -8.21 -32.41 21.47
N ILE A 39 -8.66 -32.48 22.73
CA ILE A 39 -8.74 -33.74 23.50
C ILE A 39 -9.60 -34.78 22.78
N LEU A 40 -10.72 -34.34 22.18
CA LEU A 40 -11.62 -35.21 21.43
C LEU A 40 -10.95 -35.84 20.21
N TRP A 41 -10.22 -35.05 19.40
CA TRP A 41 -9.48 -35.57 18.25
C TRP A 41 -8.41 -36.59 18.65
N GLU A 42 -7.75 -36.38 19.79
CA GLU A 42 -6.79 -37.34 20.34
C GLU A 42 -7.45 -38.66 20.77
N MET A 43 -8.66 -38.61 21.36
CA MET A 43 -9.45 -39.82 21.68
C MET A 43 -9.96 -40.54 20.42
N LEU A 44 -10.52 -39.82 19.43
CA LEU A 44 -11.06 -40.42 18.20
C LEU A 44 -9.96 -41.15 17.40
N ARG A 45 -8.76 -40.56 17.33
CA ARG A 45 -7.59 -41.13 16.64
C ARG A 45 -6.98 -42.35 17.34
N GLU A 46 -7.11 -42.48 18.66
CA GLU A 46 -6.73 -43.71 19.40
C GLU A 46 -7.70 -44.87 19.09
N MET A 47 -8.97 -44.58 18.79
CA MET A 47 -10.00 -45.60 18.56
C MET A 47 -10.07 -46.09 17.10
N ASN A 48 -9.98 -45.17 16.12
CA ASN A 48 -9.88 -45.50 14.70
C ASN A 48 -8.76 -44.66 14.05
N PRO A 49 -7.51 -45.14 14.05
CA PRO A 49 -6.38 -44.40 13.49
C PRO A 49 -6.39 -44.31 11.95
N GLU A 50 -7.21 -45.10 11.25
CA GLU A 50 -7.28 -45.09 9.78
C GLU A 50 -8.24 -44.01 9.26
N ALA A 51 -9.42 -43.87 9.89
CA ALA A 51 -10.38 -42.82 9.59
C ALA A 51 -9.91 -41.41 10.00
N PHE A 52 -9.07 -41.29 11.03
CA PHE A 52 -8.65 -40.01 11.63
C PHE A 52 -7.21 -39.59 11.26
N THR A 53 -6.89 -39.70 9.98
CA THR A 53 -5.55 -39.42 9.39
C THR A 53 -5.31 -37.92 9.13
N GLY A 54 -5.19 -37.10 10.19
CA GLY A 54 -4.90 -35.66 10.04
C GLY A 54 -4.49 -34.88 11.29
N GLU A 55 -4.28 -33.57 11.11
CA GLU A 55 -4.01 -32.58 12.17
C GLU A 55 -5.12 -31.53 12.22
N LEU A 56 -5.54 -31.12 13.43
CA LEU A 56 -6.53 -30.06 13.62
C LEU A 56 -6.04 -28.68 13.14
N PRO A 57 -6.93 -27.79 12.66
CA PRO A 57 -6.59 -26.43 12.22
C PRO A 57 -5.90 -25.57 13.28
N SER A 58 -6.25 -25.74 14.56
CA SER A 58 -5.54 -25.12 15.68
C SER A 58 -5.08 -26.14 16.71
N LYS A 59 -3.76 -26.15 16.97
CA LYS A 59 -3.08 -26.95 18.01
C LYS A 59 -2.91 -26.20 19.34
N LYS A 60 -3.48 -24.99 19.46
CA LYS A 60 -3.33 -24.12 20.64
C LYS A 60 -4.70 -23.85 21.25
N GLN A 61 -4.90 -24.31 22.48
CA GLN A 61 -6.05 -24.00 23.30
C GLN A 61 -6.26 -22.47 23.36
N SER A 62 -7.35 -22.01 22.76
CA SER A 62 -7.67 -20.61 22.51
C SER A 62 -9.15 -20.51 22.11
N ASP A 63 -9.76 -19.34 22.27
CA ASP A 63 -11.18 -19.18 21.89
C ASP A 63 -11.40 -19.29 20.38
N TYR A 64 -10.36 -19.05 19.58
CA TYR A 64 -10.34 -19.35 18.14
C TYR A 64 -10.39 -20.86 17.87
N ALA A 65 -9.61 -21.66 18.60
CA ALA A 65 -9.66 -23.13 18.50
C ALA A 65 -11.05 -23.68 18.92
N ARG A 66 -11.62 -23.15 20.00
CA ARG A 66 -12.98 -23.49 20.48
C ARG A 66 -14.10 -23.18 19.49
N GLN A 67 -13.85 -22.35 18.47
CA GLN A 67 -14.80 -22.11 17.38
C GLN A 67 -14.45 -22.89 16.11
N GLN A 68 -13.17 -22.98 15.73
CA GLN A 68 -12.76 -23.63 14.49
C GLN A 68 -12.61 -25.14 14.57
N ASN A 69 -12.04 -25.69 15.64
CA ASN A 69 -11.85 -27.15 15.73
C ASN A 69 -13.21 -27.89 15.77
N PRO A 70 -14.22 -27.49 16.56
CA PRO A 70 -15.54 -28.12 16.49
C PRO A 70 -16.22 -27.98 15.12
N ALA A 71 -16.10 -26.82 14.47
CA ALA A 71 -16.64 -26.61 13.13
C ALA A 71 -15.93 -27.45 12.05
N TYR A 72 -14.65 -27.78 12.25
CA TYR A 72 -13.89 -28.68 11.40
C TYR A 72 -14.34 -30.15 11.56
N LEU A 73 -14.65 -30.59 12.79
CA LEU A 73 -15.25 -31.90 13.06
C LEU A 73 -16.66 -32.05 12.46
N ASP A 74 -17.46 -30.96 12.47
CA ASP A 74 -18.74 -30.82 11.75
C ASP A 74 -18.54 -30.99 10.24
N ALA A 75 -17.63 -30.20 9.65
CA ALA A 75 -17.45 -30.11 8.20
C ALA A 75 -16.81 -31.36 7.57
N HIS A 76 -16.08 -32.16 8.34
CA HIS A 76 -15.56 -33.46 7.91
C HIS A 76 -16.51 -34.63 8.22
N ASP A 77 -17.73 -34.35 8.69
CA ASP A 77 -18.79 -35.34 9.02
C ASP A 77 -18.28 -36.48 9.93
N THR A 78 -17.34 -36.13 10.83
CA THR A 78 -16.45 -37.07 11.54
C THR A 78 -17.16 -38.09 12.44
N THR A 79 -18.44 -37.86 12.74
CA THR A 79 -19.30 -38.82 13.43
C THR A 79 -19.57 -40.06 12.55
N PHE A 80 -19.73 -39.91 11.23
CA PHE A 80 -20.20 -40.98 10.35
C PHE A 80 -19.22 -42.13 10.08
N PRO A 81 -17.91 -41.93 9.78
CA PRO A 81 -17.03 -43.06 9.42
C PRO A 81 -16.88 -44.09 10.55
N ILE A 82 -17.22 -43.74 11.79
CA ILE A 82 -17.27 -44.64 12.95
C ILE A 82 -18.51 -45.56 12.94
N PHE A 83 -19.61 -45.13 12.30
CA PHE A 83 -20.88 -45.86 12.20
C PHE A 83 -21.15 -46.44 10.80
N THR A 84 -20.32 -46.14 9.80
CA THR A 84 -20.50 -46.58 8.40
C THR A 84 -19.41 -47.54 7.91
N ASP A 85 -18.60 -48.08 8.80
CA ASP A 85 -17.66 -49.17 8.47
C ASP A 85 -18.49 -50.45 8.17
N ASP A 86 -18.32 -51.05 6.98
CA ASP A 86 -19.24 -52.09 6.49
C ASP A 86 -19.27 -53.34 7.41
N GLU A 87 -18.20 -53.62 8.16
CA GLU A 87 -18.15 -54.74 9.12
C GLU A 87 -19.08 -54.56 10.34
N LEU A 88 -19.46 -53.34 10.70
CA LEU A 88 -20.40 -53.08 11.81
C LEU A 88 -21.86 -53.27 11.40
N ARG A 89 -22.16 -53.16 10.10
CA ARG A 89 -23.51 -53.19 9.54
C ARG A 89 -24.15 -54.58 9.59
N ASP A 90 -23.34 -55.63 9.43
CA ASP A 90 -23.79 -57.03 9.49
C ASP A 90 -24.07 -57.54 10.92
N MET A 91 -23.73 -56.74 11.96
CA MET A 91 -23.87 -57.12 13.38
C MET A 91 -24.94 -56.31 14.14
N ALA A 92 -25.47 -55.22 13.56
CA ALA A 92 -26.50 -54.38 14.17
C ALA A 92 -27.90 -54.87 13.77
N VAL A 93 -28.62 -55.48 14.73
CA VAL A 93 -29.87 -56.24 14.47
C VAL A 93 -31.07 -55.37 14.06
N ASP A 94 -31.04 -54.04 14.24
CA ASP A 94 -32.13 -53.14 13.83
C ASP A 94 -31.65 -51.75 13.36
N GLU A 95 -32.10 -51.36 12.17
CA GLU A 95 -31.90 -50.05 11.54
C GLU A 95 -32.59 -48.91 12.34
N SER A 96 -33.65 -49.22 13.09
CA SER A 96 -34.34 -48.25 13.96
C SER A 96 -33.44 -47.70 15.08
N SER A 97 -32.53 -48.53 15.61
CA SER A 97 -31.61 -48.16 16.70
C SER A 97 -30.57 -47.13 16.24
N ILE A 98 -30.05 -47.30 15.03
CA ILE A 98 -29.11 -46.34 14.41
C ILE A 98 -29.86 -45.03 14.10
N SER A 99 -31.10 -45.11 13.63
CA SER A 99 -31.94 -43.94 13.32
C SER A 99 -32.30 -43.12 14.58
N THR A 100 -32.63 -43.78 15.70
CA THR A 100 -32.92 -43.10 16.98
C THR A 100 -31.67 -42.52 17.64
N ALA A 101 -30.51 -43.16 17.53
CA ALA A 101 -29.23 -42.57 17.92
C ALA A 101 -28.92 -41.29 17.09
N LYS A 102 -29.08 -41.38 15.76
CA LYS A 102 -28.92 -40.27 14.82
C LYS A 102 -29.88 -39.10 15.08
N ALA A 103 -31.07 -39.36 15.64
CA ALA A 103 -32.03 -38.34 16.05
C ALA A 103 -31.67 -37.64 17.38
N ARG A 104 -30.80 -38.22 18.22
CA ARG A 104 -30.37 -37.67 19.52
C ARG A 104 -29.03 -36.91 19.47
N LEU A 105 -28.26 -37.03 18.38
CA LEU A 105 -27.01 -36.30 18.18
C LEU A 105 -27.22 -34.78 17.98
N PRO A 106 -26.35 -33.90 18.52
CA PRO A 106 -26.40 -32.47 18.25
C PRO A 106 -26.17 -32.16 16.76
N ARG A 107 -26.98 -31.28 16.18
CA ARG A 107 -26.89 -30.88 14.75
C ARG A 107 -25.72 -29.95 14.40
N SER A 108 -24.93 -29.53 15.39
CA SER A 108 -23.62 -28.90 15.18
C SER A 108 -22.78 -28.98 16.45
N TRP A 109 -21.48 -29.25 16.31
CA TRP A 109 -20.57 -29.33 17.46
C TRP A 109 -20.42 -27.97 18.18
N THR A 110 -20.71 -26.88 17.48
CA THR A 110 -20.69 -25.49 17.99
C THR A 110 -21.71 -25.19 19.11
N THR A 111 -22.58 -26.14 19.46
CA THR A 111 -23.60 -26.00 20.53
C THR A 111 -23.23 -26.69 21.85
N LEU A 112 -22.11 -27.42 21.95
CA LEU A 112 -21.73 -28.25 23.12
C LEU A 112 -21.30 -27.50 24.40
N THR A 113 -21.77 -26.28 24.65
CA THR A 113 -21.43 -25.51 25.87
C THR A 113 -21.99 -26.10 27.18
N MET A 114 -22.76 -27.19 27.12
CA MET A 114 -23.38 -27.87 28.26
C MET A 114 -22.71 -29.22 28.53
N THR A 115 -22.23 -29.43 29.77
CA THR A 115 -21.66 -30.72 30.25
C THR A 115 -22.60 -31.91 30.01
N ASN A 116 -23.92 -31.69 30.10
CA ASN A 116 -24.95 -32.67 29.78
C ASN A 116 -24.84 -33.26 28.35
N LEU A 117 -24.37 -32.48 27.37
CA LEU A 117 -24.20 -32.95 25.99
C LEU A 117 -22.93 -33.78 25.84
N TRP A 118 -21.84 -33.39 26.51
CA TRP A 118 -20.63 -34.21 26.60
C TRP A 118 -20.88 -35.58 27.25
N ILE A 119 -21.73 -35.65 28.28
CA ILE A 119 -22.14 -36.91 28.89
C ILE A 119 -22.89 -37.81 27.89
N GLN A 120 -23.80 -37.26 27.09
CA GLN A 120 -24.50 -38.02 26.04
C GLN A 120 -23.57 -38.46 24.90
N PHE A 121 -22.67 -37.58 24.47
CA PHE A 121 -21.67 -37.90 23.45
C PHE A 121 -20.72 -39.01 23.93
N VAL A 122 -20.24 -38.93 25.17
CA VAL A 122 -19.40 -39.97 25.77
C VAL A 122 -20.17 -41.28 25.97
N LYS A 123 -21.47 -41.26 26.30
CA LYS A 123 -22.31 -42.48 26.31
C LYS A 123 -22.38 -43.14 24.92
N LEU A 124 -22.59 -42.37 23.85
CA LEU A 124 -22.59 -42.86 22.45
C LEU A 124 -21.22 -43.43 22.05
N LEU A 125 -20.14 -42.75 22.44
CA LEU A 125 -18.76 -43.17 22.17
C LEU A 125 -18.39 -44.44 22.96
N LEU A 126 -18.94 -44.62 24.17
CA LEU A 126 -18.86 -45.86 24.94
C LEU A 126 -19.60 -47.03 24.26
N GLN A 127 -20.77 -46.76 23.68
CA GLN A 127 -21.55 -47.74 22.93
C GLN A 127 -20.79 -48.22 21.69
N VAL A 128 -20.22 -47.30 20.91
CA VAL A 128 -19.28 -47.62 19.81
C VAL A 128 -18.15 -48.52 20.30
N VAL A 129 -17.48 -48.19 21.41
CA VAL A 129 -16.30 -48.94 21.91
C VAL A 129 -16.63 -50.36 22.42
N ILE A 130 -17.90 -50.69 22.63
CA ILE A 130 -18.36 -52.00 23.12
C ILE A 130 -18.96 -52.87 21.99
N THR A 131 -19.46 -52.25 20.90
CA THR A 131 -20.20 -52.95 19.83
C THR A 131 -19.33 -53.35 18.61
N PRO A 132 -18.00 -53.20 18.67
CA PRO A 132 -17.12 -54.33 18.33
C PRO A 132 -16.10 -54.59 19.45
N PRO A 133 -15.50 -55.79 19.54
CA PRO A 133 -14.63 -56.18 20.65
C PRO A 133 -13.23 -55.56 20.54
N ASN A 134 -13.11 -54.26 20.78
CA ASN A 134 -11.81 -53.59 20.91
C ASN A 134 -11.20 -53.89 22.29
N GLU A 135 -10.66 -55.12 22.43
CA GLU A 135 -10.19 -55.71 23.70
C GLU A 135 -9.27 -54.78 24.51
N THR A 136 -8.46 -53.97 23.82
CA THR A 136 -7.52 -53.03 24.43
C THR A 136 -8.22 -51.95 25.26
N LEU A 137 -9.32 -51.38 24.75
CA LEU A 137 -10.10 -50.35 25.42
C LEU A 137 -10.95 -50.97 26.55
N PHE A 138 -11.53 -52.15 26.34
CA PHE A 138 -12.24 -52.88 27.39
C PHE A 138 -11.31 -53.25 28.57
N HIS A 139 -10.07 -53.64 28.28
CA HIS A 139 -9.07 -53.92 29.32
C HIS A 139 -8.60 -52.63 30.04
N LYS A 140 -8.45 -51.49 29.34
CA LYS A 140 -8.19 -50.18 30.00
C LYS A 140 -9.34 -49.83 30.95
N LEU A 141 -10.59 -49.99 30.52
CA LEU A 141 -11.81 -49.69 31.28
C LEU A 141 -11.92 -50.50 32.58
N ARG A 142 -11.43 -51.75 32.56
CA ARG A 142 -11.40 -52.67 33.70
C ARG A 142 -10.27 -52.39 34.72
N VAL A 143 -9.29 -51.54 34.39
CA VAL A 143 -8.13 -51.21 35.23
C VAL A 143 -8.28 -49.86 35.95
N LEU A 144 -9.39 -49.15 35.72
CA LEU A 144 -9.69 -47.86 36.35
C LEU A 144 -9.96 -47.97 37.86
N PRO A 145 -9.66 -46.93 38.67
CA PRO A 145 -9.89 -46.96 40.11
C PRO A 145 -11.38 -47.08 40.47
N ASP A 146 -11.74 -48.01 41.36
CA ASP A 146 -13.07 -48.06 41.96
C ASP A 146 -13.42 -46.73 42.67
N PRO A 147 -14.68 -46.23 42.55
CA PRO A 147 -15.85 -46.90 41.97
C PRO A 147 -16.08 -46.62 40.46
N THR A 148 -15.10 -46.03 39.74
CA THR A 148 -15.25 -45.52 38.37
C THR A 148 -15.90 -46.52 37.39
N PRO A 149 -15.47 -47.80 37.30
CA PRO A 149 -16.09 -48.77 36.39
C PRO A 149 -17.57 -49.02 36.69
N GLN A 150 -17.95 -49.01 37.98
CA GLN A 150 -19.32 -49.31 38.44
C GLN A 150 -20.31 -48.15 38.19
N VAL A 151 -19.81 -46.93 37.99
CA VAL A 151 -20.62 -45.78 37.57
C VAL A 151 -20.84 -45.85 36.06
N ILE A 152 -19.79 -46.11 35.29
CA ILE A 152 -19.83 -46.19 33.82
C ILE A 152 -20.72 -47.37 33.35
N LEU A 153 -20.60 -48.55 33.97
CA LEU A 153 -21.43 -49.72 33.63
C LEU A 153 -22.92 -49.49 33.92
N ARG A 154 -23.28 -48.80 35.01
CA ARG A 154 -24.69 -48.44 35.30
C ARG A 154 -25.25 -47.46 34.27
N LEU A 155 -24.45 -46.47 33.87
CA LEU A 155 -24.82 -45.49 32.84
C LEU A 155 -25.00 -46.12 31.45
N TRP A 156 -24.41 -47.30 31.22
CA TRP A 156 -24.60 -48.11 30.02
C TRP A 156 -25.86 -48.99 30.09
N GLN A 157 -26.10 -49.69 31.21
CA GLN A 157 -27.34 -50.45 31.42
C GLN A 157 -28.60 -49.58 31.32
N GLU A 158 -28.55 -48.36 31.86
CA GLU A 158 -29.60 -47.33 31.79
C GLU A 158 -29.96 -46.91 30.33
N MET A 159 -29.18 -47.28 29.31
CA MET A 159 -29.56 -47.08 27.90
C MET A 159 -30.24 -48.29 27.26
N MET A 160 -30.07 -49.50 27.81
CA MET A 160 -30.60 -50.74 27.22
C MET A 160 -32.05 -51.01 27.65
N ASP A 161 -32.45 -50.61 28.86
CA ASP A 161 -33.83 -50.76 29.40
C ASP A 161 -34.87 -49.82 28.73
N HIS A 162 -34.63 -49.36 27.50
CA HIS A 162 -35.40 -48.30 26.81
C HIS A 162 -35.75 -48.63 25.34
N THR A 163 -35.70 -49.90 24.93
CA THR A 163 -35.90 -50.34 23.53
C THR A 163 -37.00 -51.39 23.30
N GLU A 164 -37.70 -51.86 24.33
CA GLU A 164 -38.71 -52.94 24.22
C GLU A 164 -40.04 -52.55 24.87
N ASP A 165 -41.06 -52.19 24.05
CA ASP A 165 -42.50 -52.14 24.43
C ASP A 165 -43.38 -51.79 23.19
N GLU A 166 -44.01 -52.81 22.54
CA GLU A 166 -45.34 -52.81 21.86
C GLU A 166 -45.46 -53.98 20.84
N GLU A 167 -46.30 -55.00 21.13
CA GLU A 167 -46.80 -56.02 20.18
C GLU A 167 -48.29 -56.36 20.44
N VAL A 168 -48.99 -56.95 19.46
CA VAL A 168 -50.45 -57.24 19.48
C VAL A 168 -50.76 -58.62 18.86
N ASP A 169 -51.80 -59.32 19.33
CA ASP A 169 -52.10 -60.75 19.10
C ASP A 169 -53.59 -61.03 18.75
N GLU A 170 -53.91 -61.96 17.82
CA GLU A 170 -55.29 -62.39 17.46
C GLU A 170 -55.41 -63.78 16.75
N ASN A 171 -56.59 -64.45 16.92
CA ASN A 171 -57.18 -65.63 16.22
C ASN A 171 -56.92 -67.05 16.83
N SER A 172 -57.77 -68.10 16.68
CA SER A 172 -58.85 -68.47 15.72
C SER A 172 -59.87 -69.51 16.29
N ASP A 173 -60.95 -69.89 15.57
CA ASP A 173 -61.90 -71.01 15.92
C ASP A 173 -62.69 -71.62 14.69
N MET A 174 -63.50 -72.71 14.83
CA MET A 174 -63.93 -73.63 13.71
C MET A 174 -65.41 -74.21 13.63
N ASP A 175 -65.72 -75.10 12.65
CA ASP A 175 -67.04 -75.45 12.01
C ASP A 175 -67.63 -76.93 12.18
N SER A 176 -68.90 -77.25 11.78
CA SER A 176 -69.45 -78.63 11.44
C SER A 176 -70.96 -78.77 10.99
N GLY A 177 -71.37 -79.89 10.31
CA GLY A 177 -72.81 -80.25 9.96
C GLY A 177 -73.11 -81.65 9.31
N GLN A 178 -74.38 -82.13 9.16
CA GLN A 178 -74.78 -83.46 8.54
C GLN A 178 -76.32 -83.72 8.22
N GLY A 179 -76.74 -84.89 7.63
CA GLY A 179 -78.16 -85.31 7.34
C GLY A 179 -78.41 -86.75 6.72
N SER A 180 -79.66 -87.13 6.28
CA SER A 180 -80.11 -88.27 5.36
C SER A 180 -81.33 -89.21 5.81
N SER A 181 -81.72 -90.25 5.02
CA SER A 181 -83.14 -90.75 4.80
C SER A 181 -83.42 -92.30 4.65
N ASN A 182 -84.72 -92.76 4.51
CA ASN A 182 -85.32 -93.85 3.64
C ASN A 182 -86.49 -94.78 4.22
N SER A 183 -86.99 -95.81 3.49
CA SER A 183 -88.38 -96.40 3.51
C SER A 183 -88.54 -97.94 3.16
N GLY A 184 -89.78 -98.50 2.99
CA GLY A 184 -90.04 -99.92 2.56
C GLY A 184 -91.53 -100.41 2.43
N SER A 185 -91.81 -101.57 1.78
CA SER A 185 -93.18 -102.11 1.43
C SER A 185 -93.32 -103.68 1.38
N ARG A 186 -94.54 -104.26 1.13
CA ARG A 186 -94.87 -105.74 1.13
C ARG A 186 -96.02 -106.20 0.17
N PHE A 187 -96.22 -107.52 0.01
CA PHE A 187 -97.05 -108.23 -1.01
C PHE A 187 -98.28 -109.04 -0.49
N SER A 188 -99.13 -109.56 -1.42
CA SER A 188 -100.40 -110.34 -1.25
C SER A 188 -100.26 -111.86 -1.60
N PRO A 189 -101.24 -112.78 -1.36
CA PRO A 189 -102.05 -113.32 -2.49
C PRO A 189 -103.45 -114.01 -2.26
N ALA A 190 -104.32 -113.89 -3.28
CA ALA A 190 -105.19 -114.88 -3.99
C ALA A 190 -106.14 -115.93 -3.32
N ARG A 191 -107.34 -116.10 -3.94
CA ARG A 191 -108.12 -117.36 -4.13
C ARG A 191 -108.87 -117.37 -5.48
N VAL A 192 -109.42 -118.52 -5.89
CA VAL A 192 -109.83 -118.88 -7.28
C VAL A 192 -111.35 -118.75 -7.54
N ILE A 193 -111.75 -118.25 -8.72
CA ILE A 193 -113.12 -118.27 -9.27
C ILE A 193 -113.08 -118.55 -10.81
N ASP A 194 -114.25 -118.73 -11.42
CA ASP A 194 -114.64 -119.24 -12.76
C ASP A 194 -113.82 -118.88 -14.02
N ARG A 195 -113.98 -119.67 -15.11
CA ARG A 195 -113.18 -119.51 -16.34
C ARG A 195 -113.56 -118.31 -17.21
N GLU A 196 -114.84 -117.94 -17.27
CA GLU A 196 -115.30 -116.75 -17.98
C GLU A 196 -115.06 -115.49 -17.15
N LEU A 197 -115.28 -115.58 -15.83
CA LEU A 197 -114.85 -114.56 -14.87
C LEU A 197 -113.32 -114.39 -14.85
N LEU A 198 -112.51 -115.41 -15.14
CA LEU A 198 -111.07 -115.28 -15.32
C LEU A 198 -110.71 -114.46 -16.56
N LEU A 199 -111.48 -114.55 -17.64
CA LEU A 199 -111.30 -113.69 -18.82
C LEU A 199 -111.75 -112.26 -18.54
N GLU A 200 -112.88 -112.07 -17.85
CA GLU A 200 -113.32 -110.75 -17.40
C GLU A 200 -112.33 -110.14 -16.39
N GLN A 201 -111.81 -110.92 -15.45
CA GLN A 201 -110.79 -110.51 -14.47
C GLN A 201 -109.45 -110.24 -15.15
N HIS A 202 -109.05 -111.00 -16.17
CA HIS A 202 -107.86 -110.68 -16.96
C HIS A 202 -108.04 -109.41 -17.80
N LEU A 203 -109.23 -109.15 -18.36
CA LEU A 203 -109.52 -107.90 -19.06
C LEU A 203 -109.64 -106.71 -18.11
N ALA A 204 -110.22 -106.90 -16.92
CA ALA A 204 -110.32 -105.89 -15.88
C ALA A 204 -108.97 -105.59 -15.22
N GLU A 205 -108.10 -106.58 -15.04
CA GLU A 205 -106.73 -106.39 -14.57
C GLU A 205 -105.82 -105.84 -15.68
N LEU A 206 -105.99 -106.23 -16.95
CA LEU A 206 -105.32 -105.57 -18.09
C LEU A 206 -105.75 -104.11 -18.22
N LYS A 207 -107.05 -103.80 -18.03
CA LYS A 207 -107.52 -102.42 -18.00
C LYS A 207 -107.02 -101.69 -16.77
N ALA A 208 -107.07 -102.28 -15.58
CA ALA A 208 -106.51 -101.65 -14.38
C ALA A 208 -104.99 -101.47 -14.48
N GLN A 209 -104.27 -102.31 -15.22
CA GLN A 209 -102.86 -102.12 -15.56
C GLN A 209 -102.68 -101.01 -16.60
N LEU A 210 -103.55 -100.90 -17.60
CA LEU A 210 -103.56 -99.77 -18.54
C LEU A 210 -103.83 -98.45 -17.78
N ASP A 211 -104.89 -98.38 -16.99
CA ASP A 211 -105.27 -97.22 -16.17
C ASP A 211 -104.13 -96.85 -15.17
N ARG A 212 -103.46 -97.85 -14.56
CA ARG A 212 -102.24 -97.65 -13.73
C ARG A 212 -101.07 -97.10 -14.55
N CYS A 213 -100.79 -97.66 -15.72
CA CYS A 213 -99.72 -97.20 -16.60
C CYS A 213 -100.01 -95.79 -17.17
N GLU A 214 -101.26 -95.45 -17.45
CA GLU A 214 -101.67 -94.11 -17.87
C GLU A 214 -101.52 -93.08 -16.74
N ALA A 215 -101.84 -93.47 -15.49
CA ALA A 215 -101.55 -92.67 -14.31
C ALA A 215 -100.04 -92.51 -14.08
N GLU A 216 -99.25 -93.59 -14.16
CA GLU A 216 -97.78 -93.53 -14.04
C GLU A 216 -97.16 -92.68 -15.15
N ILE A 217 -97.65 -92.77 -16.39
CA ILE A 217 -97.25 -91.90 -17.51
C ILE A 217 -97.63 -90.43 -17.28
N LYS A 218 -98.74 -90.15 -16.58
CA LYS A 218 -99.13 -88.78 -16.21
C LYS A 218 -98.23 -88.25 -15.08
N ASP A 219 -98.03 -89.03 -14.03
CA ASP A 219 -97.20 -88.64 -12.87
C ASP A 219 -95.74 -88.47 -13.28
N LEU A 220 -95.21 -89.31 -14.19
CA LEU A 220 -93.89 -89.15 -14.81
C LEU A 220 -93.79 -87.92 -15.72
N LYS A 221 -94.89 -87.50 -16.38
CA LYS A 221 -94.92 -86.24 -17.15
C LYS A 221 -94.92 -85.03 -16.21
N GLU A 222 -95.72 -85.04 -15.17
CA GLU A 222 -95.77 -83.95 -14.18
C GLU A 222 -94.45 -83.85 -13.40
N ALA A 223 -93.82 -84.98 -13.08
CA ALA A 223 -92.46 -85.00 -12.53
C ALA A 223 -91.42 -84.48 -13.52
N LYS A 224 -91.50 -84.85 -14.81
CA LYS A 224 -90.61 -84.32 -15.85
C LYS A 224 -90.77 -82.81 -16.00
N GLU A 225 -92.01 -82.33 -16.10
CA GLU A 225 -92.34 -80.90 -16.20
C GLU A 225 -91.80 -80.13 -14.99
N GLN A 226 -91.97 -80.65 -13.77
CA GLN A 226 -91.34 -80.08 -12.56
C GLN A 226 -89.81 -80.07 -12.61
N THR A 227 -89.16 -81.10 -13.18
CA THR A 227 -87.69 -81.09 -13.36
C THR A 227 -87.23 -80.15 -14.47
N ASP A 228 -87.99 -79.99 -15.55
CA ASP A 228 -87.71 -79.02 -16.61
C ASP A 228 -87.87 -77.59 -16.05
N ASP A 229 -88.90 -77.33 -15.25
CA ASP A 229 -89.13 -76.05 -14.57
C ASP A 229 -88.03 -75.71 -13.56
N ALA A 230 -87.60 -76.70 -12.76
CA ALA A 230 -86.47 -76.55 -11.84
C ALA A 230 -85.15 -76.31 -12.58
N TYR A 231 -84.93 -77.00 -13.71
CA TYR A 231 -83.77 -76.79 -14.57
C TYR A 231 -83.77 -75.38 -15.18
N ASN A 232 -84.91 -74.90 -15.70
CA ASN A 232 -85.04 -73.57 -16.26
C ASN A 232 -84.73 -72.48 -15.21
N ARG A 233 -85.30 -72.57 -14.01
CA ARG A 233 -85.01 -71.62 -12.92
C ARG A 233 -83.54 -71.67 -12.45
N LEU A 234 -82.91 -72.85 -12.46
CA LEU A 234 -81.49 -73.00 -12.17
C LEU A 234 -80.61 -72.40 -13.28
N GLN A 235 -81.00 -72.56 -14.54
CA GLN A 235 -80.33 -71.96 -15.70
C GLN A 235 -80.44 -70.43 -15.67
N GLU A 236 -81.64 -69.88 -15.41
CA GLU A 236 -81.86 -68.43 -15.22
C GLU A 236 -81.01 -67.88 -14.08
N SER A 237 -80.95 -68.58 -12.94
CA SER A 237 -80.08 -68.20 -11.81
C SER A 237 -78.59 -68.29 -12.16
N TYR A 238 -78.17 -69.26 -12.97
CA TYR A 238 -76.79 -69.42 -13.39
C TYR A 238 -76.37 -68.31 -14.38
N ASP A 239 -77.20 -68.00 -15.37
CA ASP A 239 -76.93 -66.93 -16.33
C ASP A 239 -76.99 -65.54 -15.67
N ALA A 240 -77.82 -65.34 -14.64
CA ALA A 240 -77.81 -64.13 -13.81
C ALA A 240 -76.49 -63.95 -13.04
N VAL A 241 -76.05 -64.97 -12.30
CA VAL A 241 -74.76 -64.93 -11.56
C VAL A 241 -73.57 -64.78 -12.53
N ARG A 242 -73.65 -65.40 -13.71
CA ARG A 242 -72.65 -65.25 -14.76
C ARG A 242 -72.62 -63.83 -15.34
N GLN A 243 -73.77 -63.17 -15.49
CA GLN A 243 -73.85 -61.78 -15.93
C GLN A 243 -73.27 -60.83 -14.86
N GLU A 244 -73.61 -61.01 -13.58
CA GLU A 244 -73.03 -60.26 -12.46
C GLU A 244 -71.51 -60.43 -12.38
N SER A 245 -71.00 -61.65 -12.59
CA SER A 245 -69.56 -61.94 -12.67
C SER A 245 -68.88 -61.24 -13.86
N ILE A 246 -69.56 -61.06 -14.99
CA ILE A 246 -69.03 -60.31 -16.14
C ILE A 246 -69.02 -58.82 -15.83
N GLU A 247 -70.12 -58.29 -15.27
CA GLU A 247 -70.25 -56.87 -14.95
C GLU A 247 -69.19 -56.42 -13.95
N THR A 248 -69.03 -57.15 -12.84
CA THR A 248 -67.99 -56.92 -11.83
C THR A 248 -66.57 -57.05 -12.40
N GLU A 249 -66.31 -58.00 -13.30
CA GLU A 249 -65.02 -58.09 -14.00
C GLU A 249 -64.78 -56.88 -14.93
N THR A 250 -65.81 -56.35 -15.61
CA THR A 250 -65.66 -55.11 -16.39
C THR A 250 -65.41 -53.89 -15.50
N ASP A 251 -66.03 -53.80 -14.33
CA ASP A 251 -65.81 -52.69 -13.41
C ASP A 251 -64.43 -52.75 -12.75
N LEU A 252 -63.95 -53.94 -12.37
CA LEU A 252 -62.55 -54.13 -11.95
C LEU A 252 -61.56 -53.69 -13.04
N LYS A 253 -61.82 -54.02 -14.31
CA LYS A 253 -61.01 -53.56 -15.44
C LYS A 253 -61.06 -52.04 -15.62
N LYS A 254 -62.23 -51.40 -15.45
CA LYS A 254 -62.38 -49.93 -15.48
C LYS A 254 -61.62 -49.25 -14.33
N PHE A 255 -61.79 -49.73 -13.09
CA PHE A 255 -61.08 -49.20 -11.91
C PHE A 255 -59.56 -49.36 -12.05
N THR A 256 -59.08 -50.52 -12.48
CA THR A 256 -57.64 -50.77 -12.71
C THR A 256 -57.10 -49.83 -13.80
N ALA A 257 -57.83 -49.65 -14.90
CA ALA A 257 -57.44 -48.70 -15.94
C ALA A 257 -57.39 -47.25 -15.44
N MET A 258 -58.39 -46.80 -14.67
CA MET A 258 -58.41 -45.44 -14.10
C MET A 258 -57.32 -45.24 -13.04
N TYR A 259 -57.00 -46.25 -12.24
CA TYR A 259 -55.89 -46.21 -11.29
C TYR A 259 -54.56 -46.05 -12.02
N ASN A 260 -54.27 -46.95 -12.98
CA ASN A 260 -53.05 -46.92 -13.78
C ASN A 260 -52.92 -45.60 -14.57
N GLU A 261 -54.01 -45.04 -15.08
CA GLU A 261 -53.99 -43.75 -15.78
C GLU A 261 -53.75 -42.57 -14.82
N LYS A 262 -54.25 -42.62 -13.58
CA LYS A 262 -53.95 -41.63 -12.53
C LYS A 262 -52.48 -41.72 -12.08
N GLU A 263 -51.97 -42.94 -11.90
CA GLU A 263 -50.56 -43.19 -11.57
C GLU A 263 -49.64 -42.70 -12.69
N GLN A 264 -49.92 -43.04 -13.95
CA GLN A 264 -49.15 -42.54 -15.10
C GLN A 264 -49.19 -41.02 -15.26
N ARG A 265 -50.30 -40.34 -14.89
CA ARG A 265 -50.32 -38.87 -14.79
C ARG A 265 -49.39 -38.39 -13.68
N SER A 266 -49.45 -38.98 -12.49
CA SER A 266 -48.59 -38.62 -11.36
C SER A 266 -47.10 -38.84 -11.65
N VAL A 267 -46.74 -39.94 -12.32
CA VAL A 267 -45.36 -40.22 -12.74
C VAL A 267 -44.89 -39.18 -13.76
N LYS A 268 -45.67 -38.87 -14.80
CA LYS A 268 -45.32 -37.82 -15.78
C LYS A 268 -45.23 -36.42 -15.17
N GLU A 269 -46.05 -36.13 -14.17
CA GLU A 269 -45.94 -34.91 -13.37
C GLU A 269 -44.68 -34.86 -12.51
N LEU A 270 -44.15 -36.00 -12.06
CA LEU A 270 -42.88 -36.07 -11.34
C LEU A 270 -41.69 -36.01 -12.31
N GLU A 271 -41.71 -36.76 -13.41
CA GLU A 271 -40.71 -36.69 -14.49
C GLU A 271 -40.53 -35.26 -15.01
N THR A 272 -41.63 -34.53 -15.26
CA THR A 272 -41.56 -33.13 -15.71
C THR A 272 -41.08 -32.17 -14.62
N LYS A 273 -41.37 -32.42 -13.34
CA LYS A 273 -40.80 -31.64 -12.22
C LYS A 273 -39.30 -31.90 -12.04
N ILE A 274 -38.85 -33.16 -12.19
CA ILE A 274 -37.44 -33.55 -12.16
C ILE A 274 -36.69 -32.88 -13.31
N SER A 275 -37.19 -32.98 -14.55
CA SER A 275 -36.57 -32.35 -15.72
C SER A 275 -36.49 -30.81 -15.59
N GLN A 276 -37.50 -30.16 -15.00
CA GLN A 276 -37.45 -28.73 -14.68
C GLN A 276 -36.43 -28.40 -13.59
N GLN A 277 -36.23 -29.27 -12.59
CA GLN A 277 -35.22 -29.11 -11.56
C GLN A 277 -33.81 -29.30 -12.13
N GLU A 278 -33.58 -30.31 -12.97
CA GLU A 278 -32.33 -30.54 -13.70
C GLU A 278 -31.95 -29.33 -14.57
N GLU A 279 -32.92 -28.73 -15.28
CA GLU A 279 -32.69 -27.53 -16.10
C GLU A 279 -32.32 -26.32 -15.24
N VAL A 280 -32.94 -26.16 -14.05
CA VAL A 280 -32.58 -25.10 -13.08
C VAL A 280 -31.21 -25.36 -12.47
N ILE A 281 -30.85 -26.60 -12.14
CA ILE A 281 -29.52 -26.99 -11.65
C ILE A 281 -28.46 -26.67 -12.70
N GLY A 282 -28.64 -27.09 -13.95
CA GLY A 282 -27.70 -26.76 -15.04
C GLY A 282 -27.54 -25.25 -15.26
N ARG A 283 -28.61 -24.46 -15.12
CA ARG A 283 -28.54 -22.99 -15.14
C ARG A 283 -27.80 -22.40 -13.93
N GLN A 284 -27.89 -23.01 -12.76
CA GLN A 284 -27.13 -22.61 -11.56
C GLN A 284 -25.66 -23.02 -11.63
N GLU A 285 -25.34 -24.23 -12.09
CA GLU A 285 -23.98 -24.74 -12.27
C GLU A 285 -23.19 -23.92 -13.29
N THR A 286 -23.80 -23.60 -14.43
CA THR A 286 -23.19 -22.71 -15.43
C THR A 286 -22.93 -21.31 -14.87
N GLN A 287 -23.88 -20.74 -14.12
CA GLN A 287 -23.68 -19.46 -13.43
C GLN A 287 -22.55 -19.52 -12.37
N ILE A 288 -22.47 -20.60 -11.58
CA ILE A 288 -21.40 -20.82 -10.59
C ILE A 288 -20.04 -20.94 -11.29
N ASN A 289 -19.96 -21.65 -12.41
CA ASN A 289 -18.74 -21.77 -13.20
C ASN A 289 -18.31 -20.44 -13.82
N GLU A 290 -19.25 -19.64 -14.32
CA GLU A 290 -18.99 -18.26 -14.75
C GLU A 290 -18.44 -17.39 -13.61
N HIS A 291 -19.03 -17.46 -12.41
CA HIS A 291 -18.55 -16.69 -11.26
C HIS A 291 -17.14 -17.13 -10.83
N ARG A 292 -16.86 -18.44 -10.76
CA ARG A 292 -15.51 -18.97 -10.48
C ARG A 292 -14.48 -18.53 -11.53
N SER A 293 -14.87 -18.48 -12.81
CA SER A 293 -14.00 -17.98 -13.89
C SER A 293 -13.70 -16.48 -13.75
N LYS A 294 -14.75 -15.67 -13.49
CA LYS A 294 -14.61 -14.22 -13.23
C LYS A 294 -13.77 -13.94 -11.99
N GLU A 295 -13.92 -14.72 -10.93
CA GLU A 295 -13.12 -14.63 -9.72
C GLU A 295 -11.65 -14.96 -9.99
N ALA A 296 -11.37 -16.07 -10.70
CA ALA A 296 -10.00 -16.43 -11.09
C ALA A 296 -9.34 -15.32 -11.94
N ASP A 297 -10.08 -14.65 -12.82
CA ASP A 297 -9.58 -13.49 -13.57
C ASP A 297 -9.38 -12.24 -12.70
N MET A 298 -10.22 -11.99 -11.70
CA MET A 298 -9.97 -10.92 -10.72
C MET A 298 -8.75 -11.22 -9.86
N GLN A 299 -8.57 -12.46 -9.38
CA GLN A 299 -7.38 -12.88 -8.65
C GLN A 299 -6.10 -12.77 -9.51
N ARG A 300 -6.17 -13.12 -10.80
CA ARG A 300 -5.06 -12.91 -11.77
C ARG A 300 -4.74 -11.42 -11.94
N LYS A 301 -5.75 -10.55 -12.00
CA LYS A 301 -5.57 -9.09 -12.09
C LYS A 301 -4.98 -8.51 -10.80
N MET A 302 -5.48 -8.91 -9.62
CA MET A 302 -4.92 -8.52 -8.32
C MET A 302 -3.46 -8.93 -8.18
N LYS A 303 -3.09 -10.17 -8.53
CA LYS A 303 -1.69 -10.62 -8.51
C LYS A 303 -0.80 -9.82 -9.47
N LYS A 304 -1.30 -9.46 -10.67
CA LYS A 304 -0.57 -8.58 -11.60
C LYS A 304 -0.42 -7.14 -11.07
N LEU A 305 -1.44 -6.60 -10.41
CA LEU A 305 -1.38 -5.27 -9.80
C LEU A 305 -0.41 -5.26 -8.62
N HIS A 306 -0.43 -6.27 -7.74
CA HIS A 306 0.50 -6.36 -6.61
C HIS A 306 1.96 -6.45 -7.06
N VAL A 307 2.26 -7.22 -8.12
CA VAL A 307 3.61 -7.27 -8.72
C VAL A 307 3.99 -5.96 -9.44
N ALA A 308 3.03 -5.14 -9.87
CA ALA A 308 3.30 -3.81 -10.41
C ALA A 308 3.54 -2.77 -9.29
N ASP A 309 2.81 -2.90 -8.18
CA ASP A 309 2.92 -2.09 -6.96
C ASP A 309 4.27 -2.32 -6.26
N GLU A 310 4.67 -3.58 -6.08
CA GLU A 310 6.01 -3.98 -5.60
C GLU A 310 7.13 -3.40 -6.48
N ARG A 311 6.96 -3.37 -7.81
CA ARG A 311 7.93 -2.74 -8.73
C ARG A 311 7.95 -1.23 -8.60
N LEU A 312 6.81 -0.59 -8.39
CA LEU A 312 6.72 0.86 -8.21
C LEU A 312 7.36 1.28 -6.88
N GLN A 313 7.18 0.49 -5.81
CA GLN A 313 7.88 0.69 -4.54
C GLN A 313 9.40 0.55 -4.72
N ASN A 314 9.88 -0.54 -5.34
CA ASN A 314 11.31 -0.74 -5.59
C ASN A 314 11.92 0.42 -6.43
N LEU A 315 11.19 0.92 -7.44
CA LEU A 315 11.61 2.08 -8.24
C LEU A 315 11.60 3.40 -7.44
N GLN A 316 10.73 3.53 -6.44
CA GLN A 316 10.72 4.68 -5.53
C GLN A 316 11.91 4.61 -4.56
N ASP A 317 12.22 3.43 -4.00
CA ASP A 317 13.38 3.21 -3.14
C ASP A 317 14.70 3.47 -3.91
N ASP A 318 14.80 3.01 -5.17
CA ASP A 318 15.91 3.34 -6.08
C ASP A 318 16.01 4.85 -6.36
N PHE A 319 14.88 5.54 -6.56
CA PHE A 319 14.85 6.99 -6.81
C PHE A 319 15.30 7.80 -5.58
N ASP A 320 14.80 7.48 -4.38
CA ASP A 320 15.23 8.17 -3.16
C ASP A 320 16.70 7.83 -2.80
N MET A 321 17.19 6.62 -3.11
CA MET A 321 18.63 6.29 -3.04
C MET A 321 19.47 7.14 -4.01
N GLN A 322 19.06 7.27 -5.27
CA GLN A 322 19.75 8.12 -6.25
C GLN A 322 19.73 9.61 -5.85
N LYS A 323 18.62 10.09 -5.30
CA LYS A 323 18.48 11.45 -4.76
C LYS A 323 19.42 11.71 -3.59
N VAL A 324 19.58 10.75 -2.67
CA VAL A 324 20.57 10.85 -1.57
C VAL A 324 22.00 10.89 -2.11
N GLU A 325 22.34 10.11 -3.14
CA GLU A 325 23.68 10.19 -3.76
C GLU A 325 23.88 11.50 -4.53
N LEU A 326 22.85 12.04 -5.22
CA LEU A 326 22.92 13.37 -5.85
C LEU A 326 23.14 14.49 -4.81
N GLU A 327 22.46 14.41 -3.66
CA GLU A 327 22.75 15.32 -2.53
C GLU A 327 24.18 15.16 -2.00
N HIS A 328 24.68 13.92 -1.89
CA HIS A 328 26.04 13.61 -1.43
C HIS A 328 27.10 14.13 -2.41
N GLN A 329 26.90 13.96 -3.71
CA GLN A 329 27.76 14.51 -4.76
C GLN A 329 27.67 16.05 -4.81
N THR A 330 26.50 16.64 -4.58
CA THR A 330 26.34 18.09 -4.42
C THR A 330 27.10 18.61 -3.18
N LYS A 331 27.07 17.88 -2.06
CA LYS A 331 27.84 18.19 -0.84
C LYS A 331 29.35 18.08 -1.11
N LYS A 332 29.82 17.05 -1.84
CA LYS A 332 31.21 16.90 -2.31
C LYS A 332 31.64 18.05 -3.23
N ALA A 333 30.84 18.41 -4.24
CA ALA A 333 31.13 19.49 -5.18
C ALA A 333 31.25 20.84 -4.46
N ASN A 334 30.33 21.14 -3.53
CA ASN A 334 30.39 22.33 -2.68
C ASN A 334 31.61 22.35 -1.75
N ALA A 335 32.08 21.19 -1.26
CA ALA A 335 33.34 21.09 -0.53
C ALA A 335 34.55 21.34 -1.45
N GLY A 336 34.56 20.76 -2.65
CA GLY A 336 35.58 20.99 -3.68
C GLY A 336 35.72 22.47 -4.06
N GLU A 337 34.60 23.16 -4.30
CA GLU A 337 34.60 24.58 -4.62
C GLU A 337 35.10 25.44 -3.43
N LYS A 338 34.72 25.08 -2.18
CA LYS A 338 35.30 25.72 -0.98
C LYS A 338 36.82 25.52 -0.87
N TYR A 339 37.34 24.33 -1.18
CA TYR A 339 38.79 24.08 -1.20
C TYR A 339 39.47 24.89 -2.31
N LYS A 340 38.89 24.94 -3.51
CA LYS A 340 39.35 25.74 -4.66
C LYS A 340 39.38 27.24 -4.32
N GLN A 341 38.34 27.78 -3.69
CA GLN A 341 38.30 29.16 -3.19
C GLN A 341 39.38 29.41 -2.11
N LYS A 342 39.58 28.48 -1.17
CA LYS A 342 40.64 28.58 -0.15
C LYS A 342 42.04 28.56 -0.77
N VAL A 343 42.27 27.74 -1.81
CA VAL A 343 43.53 27.72 -2.57
C VAL A 343 43.73 29.03 -3.35
N GLN A 344 42.70 29.57 -4.01
CA GLN A 344 42.78 30.85 -4.70
C GLN A 344 43.06 32.01 -3.74
N ALA A 345 42.42 32.03 -2.57
CA ALA A 345 42.71 33.00 -1.50
C ALA A 345 44.16 32.87 -1.01
N SER A 346 44.64 31.64 -0.76
CA SER A 346 46.04 31.39 -0.37
C SER A 346 47.05 31.82 -1.44
N GLN A 347 46.75 31.60 -2.72
CA GLN A 347 47.59 32.07 -3.84
C GLN A 347 47.60 33.60 -3.95
N ASN A 348 46.50 34.27 -3.63
CA ASN A 348 46.46 35.73 -3.63
C ASN A 348 47.25 36.32 -2.45
N ILE A 349 47.16 35.72 -1.26
CA ILE A 349 48.00 36.06 -0.10
C ILE A 349 49.49 35.82 -0.41
N GLU A 350 49.84 34.76 -1.14
CA GLU A 350 51.23 34.51 -1.55
C GLU A 350 51.74 35.55 -2.57
N LYS A 351 50.91 35.95 -3.55
CA LYS A 351 51.24 37.05 -4.48
C LYS A 351 51.43 38.37 -3.75
N GLU A 352 50.58 38.68 -2.78
CA GLU A 352 50.66 39.89 -1.94
C GLU A 352 51.94 39.87 -1.09
N ARG A 353 52.23 38.76 -0.40
CA ARG A 353 53.48 38.53 0.34
C ARG A 353 54.70 38.76 -0.54
N ASP A 354 54.68 38.29 -1.79
CA ASP A 354 55.80 38.44 -2.71
C ASP A 354 55.85 39.82 -3.41
N SER A 355 54.77 40.60 -3.39
CA SER A 355 54.80 42.06 -3.68
C SER A 355 55.45 42.81 -2.52
N LEU A 356 54.96 42.60 -1.29
CA LEU A 356 55.50 43.21 -0.07
C LEU A 356 56.99 42.88 0.13
N ARG A 357 57.45 41.69 -0.28
CA ARG A 357 58.89 41.34 -0.29
C ARG A 357 59.69 42.11 -1.34
N LYS A 358 59.14 42.40 -2.52
CA LYS A 358 59.79 43.28 -3.51
C LYS A 358 59.86 44.70 -2.98
N GLU A 359 58.74 45.24 -2.49
CA GLU A 359 58.66 46.57 -1.89
C GLU A 359 59.62 46.74 -0.71
N LEU A 360 59.74 45.73 0.16
CA LEU A 360 60.73 45.70 1.26
C LEU A 360 62.17 45.70 0.75
N ASN A 361 62.47 44.96 -0.33
CA ASN A 361 63.80 44.91 -0.92
C ASN A 361 64.15 46.20 -1.68
N GLU A 362 63.18 46.82 -2.36
CA GLU A 362 63.32 48.15 -2.95
C GLU A 362 63.55 49.22 -1.88
N ALA A 363 62.79 49.19 -0.77
CA ALA A 363 62.99 50.10 0.36
C ALA A 363 64.37 49.93 0.99
N ARG A 364 64.90 48.69 1.05
CA ARG A 364 66.28 48.40 1.48
C ARG A 364 67.32 48.94 0.49
N SER A 365 67.12 48.76 -0.82
CA SER A 365 67.99 49.33 -1.86
C SER A 365 68.05 50.85 -1.74
N ARG A 366 66.89 51.52 -1.69
CA ARG A 366 66.78 52.98 -1.52
C ARG A 366 67.43 53.47 -0.22
N LEU A 367 67.39 52.69 0.85
CA LEU A 367 68.09 52.99 2.11
C LEU A 367 69.61 52.81 2.02
N GLU A 368 70.08 51.79 1.29
CA GLU A 368 71.51 51.58 1.02
C GLU A 368 72.06 52.66 0.08
N GLU A 369 71.33 53.01 -0.97
CA GLU A 369 71.60 54.14 -1.88
C GLU A 369 71.66 55.46 -1.11
N ALA A 370 70.68 55.77 -0.26
CA ALA A 370 70.73 56.94 0.62
C ALA A 370 71.93 56.89 1.60
N GLY A 371 72.32 55.69 2.05
CA GLY A 371 73.53 55.47 2.84
C GLY A 371 74.83 55.70 2.05
N ASN A 372 74.88 55.31 0.78
CA ASN A 372 75.97 55.58 -0.16
C ASN A 372 76.11 57.09 -0.38
N VAL A 373 75.04 57.75 -0.82
CA VAL A 373 75.00 59.21 -1.05
C VAL A 373 75.33 59.99 0.23
N ARG A 374 74.89 59.54 1.41
CA ARG A 374 75.27 60.17 2.69
C ARG A 374 76.77 60.01 2.99
N ARG A 375 77.36 58.83 2.71
CA ARG A 375 78.80 58.60 2.87
C ARG A 375 79.62 59.45 1.89
N GLU A 376 79.18 59.56 0.64
CA GLU A 376 79.81 60.42 -0.38
C GLU A 376 79.68 61.91 -0.02
N ASN A 377 78.51 62.37 0.44
CA ASN A 377 78.33 63.74 0.88
C ASN A 377 79.23 64.08 2.08
N VAL A 378 79.46 63.15 3.01
CA VAL A 378 80.42 63.32 4.11
C VAL A 378 81.87 63.41 3.61
N LYS A 379 82.27 62.60 2.61
CA LYS A 379 83.58 62.73 1.95
C LYS A 379 83.73 64.09 1.26
N LEU A 380 82.78 64.47 0.42
CA LEU A 380 82.78 65.76 -0.28
C LEU A 380 82.76 66.95 0.70
N GLN A 381 82.09 66.84 1.85
CA GLN A 381 82.18 67.83 2.92
C GLN A 381 83.57 67.87 3.58
N GLN A 382 84.26 66.74 3.73
CA GLN A 382 85.63 66.70 4.23
C GLN A 382 86.60 67.31 3.21
N GLU A 383 86.55 66.88 1.95
CA GLU A 383 87.35 67.41 0.84
C GLU A 383 87.13 68.93 0.68
N ASN A 384 85.89 69.41 0.79
CA ASN A 384 85.59 70.85 0.74
C ASN A 384 86.13 71.61 1.98
N ARG A 385 86.13 71.01 3.18
CA ARG A 385 86.82 71.60 4.36
C ARG A 385 88.33 71.64 4.16
N GLU A 386 88.91 70.61 3.56
CA GLU A 386 90.36 70.54 3.29
C GLU A 386 90.76 71.55 2.21
N ILE A 387 90.00 71.67 1.12
CA ILE A 387 90.13 72.72 0.10
C ILE A 387 89.95 74.12 0.71
N SER A 388 88.96 74.31 1.59
CA SER A 388 88.77 75.59 2.29
C SER A 388 89.95 75.94 3.20
N GLN A 389 90.59 74.94 3.83
CA GLN A 389 91.79 75.12 4.63
C GLN A 389 93.03 75.40 3.78
N THR A 390 93.23 74.70 2.67
CA THR A 390 94.38 74.96 1.78
C THR A 390 94.23 76.30 1.05
N LEU A 391 93.01 76.66 0.62
CA LEU A 391 92.70 77.99 0.11
C LEU A 391 93.05 79.04 1.16
N SER A 392 92.51 78.93 2.38
CA SER A 392 92.78 79.89 3.46
C SER A 392 94.27 79.97 3.86
N ARG A 393 95.04 78.87 3.73
CA ARG A 393 96.52 78.92 3.86
C ARG A 393 97.12 79.72 2.70
N SER A 394 96.84 79.36 1.46
CA SER A 394 97.36 80.07 0.29
C SER A 394 96.93 81.54 0.20
N GLU A 395 95.81 81.93 0.80
CA GLU A 395 95.39 83.33 0.99
C GLU A 395 96.29 84.07 1.99
N ARG A 396 96.68 83.42 3.10
CA ARG A 396 97.71 83.95 4.03
C ARG A 396 99.06 84.05 3.33
N ASP A 397 99.51 82.99 2.68
CA ASP A 397 100.75 82.97 1.91
C ASP A 397 100.75 84.10 0.85
N ASN A 398 99.61 84.36 0.20
CA ASN A 398 99.45 85.47 -0.75
C ASN A 398 99.36 86.87 -0.09
N THR A 399 98.98 86.99 1.19
CA THR A 399 99.07 88.28 1.91
C THR A 399 100.50 88.51 2.38
N GLU A 400 101.18 87.51 2.93
CA GLU A 400 102.59 87.55 3.29
C GLU A 400 103.48 87.82 2.05
N LEU A 401 103.18 87.23 0.89
CA LEU A 401 103.86 87.53 -0.38
C LEU A 401 103.56 88.94 -0.91
N ARG A 402 102.39 89.52 -0.62
CA ARG A 402 102.10 90.92 -0.96
C ARG A 402 102.82 91.89 -0.02
N GLU A 403 102.86 91.59 1.28
CA GLU A 403 103.55 92.38 2.30
C GLU A 403 105.06 92.36 2.10
N THR A 404 105.65 91.18 1.88
CA THR A 404 107.08 91.06 1.53
C THR A 404 107.39 91.72 0.18
N LYS A 405 106.53 91.60 -0.85
CA LYS A 405 106.67 92.35 -2.09
C LYS A 405 106.56 93.86 -1.88
N GLN A 406 105.71 94.34 -0.98
CA GLN A 406 105.60 95.76 -0.62
C GLN A 406 106.82 96.24 0.17
N ALA A 407 107.37 95.41 1.06
CA ALA A 407 108.63 95.68 1.76
C ALA A 407 109.80 95.73 0.77
N TYR A 408 109.94 94.75 -0.13
CA TYR A 408 110.94 94.78 -1.21
C TYR A 408 110.73 95.96 -2.16
N HIS A 409 109.50 96.35 -2.49
CA HIS A 409 109.26 97.54 -3.32
C HIS A 409 109.62 98.83 -2.57
N SER A 410 109.38 98.90 -1.26
CA SER A 410 109.79 100.02 -0.40
C SER A 410 111.31 100.08 -0.27
N GLU A 411 111.98 98.95 -0.12
CA GLU A 411 113.44 98.84 -0.07
C GLU A 411 114.08 99.10 -1.44
N ILE A 412 113.46 98.67 -2.56
CA ILE A 412 113.86 99.06 -3.90
C ILE A 412 113.69 100.57 -4.09
N ASN A 413 112.61 101.17 -3.62
CA ASN A 413 112.42 102.63 -3.70
C ASN A 413 113.41 103.38 -2.79
N ARG A 414 113.76 102.82 -1.62
CA ARG A 414 114.82 103.33 -0.73
C ARG A 414 116.18 103.23 -1.41
N LEU A 415 116.55 102.05 -1.93
CA LEU A 415 117.78 101.83 -2.68
C LEU A 415 117.81 102.60 -4.01
N HIS A 416 116.68 102.95 -4.63
CA HIS A 416 116.63 103.82 -5.80
C HIS A 416 116.78 105.29 -5.38
N HIS A 417 116.25 105.70 -4.22
CA HIS A 417 116.51 107.00 -3.63
C HIS A 417 117.98 107.14 -3.20
N ASP A 418 118.55 106.16 -2.51
CA ASP A 418 119.98 106.07 -2.18
C ASP A 418 120.82 106.05 -3.45
N SER A 419 120.52 105.18 -4.43
CA SER A 419 121.24 105.13 -5.71
C SER A 419 120.98 106.36 -6.56
N LYS A 420 119.95 107.16 -6.30
CA LYS A 420 119.77 108.47 -6.92
C LYS A 420 120.58 109.51 -6.17
N SER A 421 120.54 109.58 -4.84
CA SER A 421 121.37 110.47 -4.03
C SER A 421 122.85 110.21 -4.25
N LEU A 422 123.25 108.94 -4.39
CA LEU A 422 124.59 108.50 -4.80
C LEU A 422 124.84 108.75 -6.29
N ARG A 423 123.86 108.78 -7.19
CA ARG A 423 124.05 109.25 -8.59
C ARG A 423 124.08 110.77 -8.70
N ASP A 424 123.45 111.51 -7.79
CA ASP A 424 123.43 112.97 -7.74
C ASP A 424 124.70 113.46 -7.02
N ALA A 425 125.21 112.70 -6.05
CA ALA A 425 126.50 112.90 -5.38
C ALA A 425 127.68 112.34 -6.21
N LEU A 426 127.49 111.24 -6.95
CA LEU A 426 128.42 110.81 -7.99
C LEU A 426 128.39 111.81 -9.13
N ALA A 427 127.23 112.34 -9.58
CA ALA A 427 127.19 113.44 -10.55
C ALA A 427 127.95 114.65 -10.00
N GLN A 428 127.73 115.12 -8.76
CA GLN A 428 128.59 116.14 -8.17
C GLN A 428 130.08 115.74 -8.09
N SER A 429 130.38 114.45 -7.91
CA SER A 429 131.75 113.94 -7.92
C SER A 429 132.26 113.55 -9.31
N GLN A 430 131.47 113.69 -10.38
CA GLN A 430 131.68 113.24 -11.77
C GLN A 430 131.35 114.35 -12.79
N ASP A 431 130.90 115.50 -12.29
CA ASP A 431 131.29 116.84 -12.68
C ASP A 431 132.74 117.03 -12.21
N ARG A 432 133.02 116.89 -10.90
CA ARG A 432 134.41 116.88 -10.36
C ARG A 432 135.30 115.76 -10.89
N ILE A 433 134.72 114.67 -11.41
CA ILE A 433 135.46 113.60 -12.10
C ILE A 433 135.29 113.68 -13.62
N THR A 434 134.43 114.50 -14.25
CA THR A 434 134.68 114.87 -15.66
C THR A 434 135.77 115.94 -15.75
N ASP A 435 135.90 116.80 -14.74
CA ASP A 435 137.08 117.63 -14.47
C ASP A 435 138.40 116.82 -14.30
N LEU A 436 138.35 115.48 -14.16
CA LEU A 436 139.51 114.61 -13.93
C LEU A 436 139.63 113.38 -14.87
N GLU A 437 138.51 112.83 -15.35
CA GLU A 437 138.30 111.72 -16.30
C GLU A 437 137.90 112.20 -17.72
N GLU A 438 138.15 113.47 -18.03
CA GLU A 438 138.70 113.87 -19.35
C GLU A 438 139.93 112.98 -19.74
N ARG A 439 140.44 112.18 -18.79
CA ARG A 439 141.55 111.22 -18.84
C ARG A 439 141.16 109.71 -18.82
N HIS A 440 139.92 109.35 -19.18
CA HIS A 440 139.43 107.97 -19.52
C HIS A 440 139.17 107.01 -18.31
N GLY A 441 138.36 105.93 -18.36
CA GLY A 441 137.29 105.51 -19.31
C GLY A 441 137.24 103.99 -19.73
N GLY A 442 136.21 103.20 -19.34
CA GLY A 442 135.80 101.92 -20.03
C GLY A 442 135.40 100.65 -19.20
N PRO A 443 134.33 99.84 -19.52
CA PRO A 443 133.82 98.68 -18.71
C PRO A 443 133.37 97.35 -19.46
N ASP A 444 132.68 96.41 -18.76
CA ASP A 444 131.64 95.40 -19.23
C ASP A 444 132.01 94.01 -19.90
N ARG A 445 131.24 92.86 -19.94
CA ARG A 445 130.02 92.26 -19.25
C ARG A 445 129.75 90.73 -19.58
N HIS A 446 128.83 90.03 -18.84
CA HIS A 446 127.97 88.82 -19.20
C HIS A 446 128.56 87.37 -19.41
N SER A 447 127.82 86.21 -19.50
CA SER A 447 126.58 85.59 -18.86
C SER A 447 126.24 84.12 -19.35
N SER A 448 125.20 83.42 -18.79
CA SER A 448 124.27 82.39 -19.42
C SER A 448 124.33 80.83 -19.10
N VAL A 449 123.28 80.06 -19.53
CA VAL A 449 123.04 78.55 -19.59
C VAL A 449 122.71 77.81 -18.25
N GLY A 450 122.00 76.65 -18.09
CA GLY A 450 121.23 75.63 -18.90
C GLY A 450 121.62 74.14 -18.55
N ASP A 451 120.90 73.00 -18.74
CA ASP A 451 119.50 72.61 -19.12
C ASP A 451 119.24 71.05 -18.91
N GLY A 452 118.02 70.47 -19.14
CA GLY A 452 117.64 69.00 -19.11
C GLY A 452 116.88 68.45 -17.85
N LEU A 453 116.06 67.36 -17.76
CA LEU A 453 115.60 66.15 -18.54
C LEU A 453 116.51 64.87 -18.54
N ASP A 454 116.06 63.58 -18.52
CA ASP A 454 114.72 62.88 -18.58
C ASP A 454 114.70 61.43 -17.89
N SER A 455 113.68 60.54 -18.07
CA SER A 455 113.43 59.28 -17.25
C SER A 455 112.73 58.02 -17.89
N GLU A 456 112.97 56.77 -17.39
CA GLU A 456 112.38 55.45 -17.84
C GLU A 456 112.43 54.29 -16.77
N LEU A 457 111.31 53.77 -16.19
CA LEU A 457 111.20 52.47 -15.42
C LEU A 457 109.76 52.13 -14.90
N ALA A 458 108.98 51.18 -15.48
CA ALA A 458 107.64 50.85 -14.93
C ALA A 458 106.94 49.48 -15.20
N GLU A 459 107.33 48.64 -16.17
CA GLU A 459 106.36 47.76 -16.85
C GLU A 459 106.39 46.24 -16.54
N ALA A 460 107.14 45.77 -15.53
CA ALA A 460 107.51 44.35 -15.40
C ALA A 460 106.66 43.45 -14.46
N LEU A 461 105.59 43.96 -13.83
CA LEU A 461 104.89 43.24 -12.73
C LEU A 461 103.43 42.78 -12.99
N ASN A 462 102.86 43.07 -14.17
CA ASN A 462 101.41 42.95 -14.41
C ASN A 462 100.99 41.73 -15.28
N HIS A 463 101.61 40.56 -15.12
CA HIS A 463 101.30 39.38 -15.95
C HIS A 463 101.10 38.05 -15.20
N GLU A 464 101.70 37.87 -14.01
CA GLU A 464 101.61 36.59 -13.28
C GLU A 464 100.20 36.39 -12.65
N GLU A 465 99.65 37.42 -11.99
CA GLU A 465 98.36 37.31 -11.28
C GLU A 465 97.17 37.05 -12.22
N GLN A 466 97.22 37.55 -13.46
CA GLN A 466 96.13 37.44 -14.43
C GLN A 466 95.88 35.98 -14.86
N MET A 467 96.93 35.15 -14.89
CA MET A 467 96.84 33.73 -15.29
C MET A 467 96.12 32.85 -14.25
N GLN A 468 96.34 33.08 -12.95
CA GLN A 468 95.72 32.24 -11.91
C GLN A 468 94.22 32.56 -11.74
N VAL A 469 93.82 33.83 -11.89
CA VAL A 469 92.41 34.24 -11.87
C VAL A 469 91.65 33.62 -13.05
N ALA A 470 92.21 33.63 -14.25
CA ALA A 470 91.58 33.02 -15.43
C ALA A 470 91.30 31.52 -15.25
N SER A 471 92.28 30.76 -14.70
CA SER A 471 92.14 29.31 -14.46
C SER A 471 91.00 28.98 -13.48
N THR A 472 90.91 29.69 -12.36
CA THR A 472 89.87 29.45 -11.35
C THR A 472 88.47 29.82 -11.86
N VAL A 473 88.33 30.95 -12.58
CA VAL A 473 87.06 31.37 -13.19
C VAL A 473 86.52 30.32 -14.18
N LEU A 474 87.38 29.67 -14.97
CA LEU A 474 86.97 28.61 -15.90
C LEU A 474 86.43 27.37 -15.18
N LEU A 475 87.03 26.96 -14.06
CA LEU A 475 86.56 25.84 -13.24
C LEU A 475 85.21 26.14 -12.59
N TRP A 476 85.04 27.32 -11.98
CA TRP A 476 83.76 27.76 -11.42
C TRP A 476 82.66 27.87 -12.49
N THR A 477 83.00 28.39 -13.67
CA THR A 477 82.06 28.45 -14.81
C THR A 477 81.62 27.05 -15.25
N ARG A 478 82.55 26.07 -15.31
CA ARG A 478 82.23 24.68 -15.66
C ARG A 478 81.32 24.01 -14.61
N ALA A 479 81.59 24.24 -13.32
CA ALA A 479 80.74 23.73 -12.23
C ALA A 479 79.34 24.34 -12.26
N LEU A 480 79.23 25.67 -12.43
CA LEU A 480 77.96 26.38 -12.56
C LEU A 480 77.16 25.91 -13.78
N MET A 481 77.82 25.67 -14.92
CA MET A 481 77.18 25.14 -16.14
C MET A 481 76.66 23.70 -15.95
N SER A 482 77.38 22.85 -15.23
CA SER A 482 76.88 21.50 -14.92
C SER A 482 75.68 21.52 -13.96
N SER A 483 75.72 22.36 -12.92
CA SER A 483 74.60 22.57 -11.99
C SER A 483 73.36 23.12 -12.71
N ARG A 484 73.53 24.15 -13.55
CA ARG A 484 72.47 24.69 -14.41
C ARG A 484 71.91 23.64 -15.35
N LYS A 485 72.75 22.81 -15.98
CA LYS A 485 72.29 21.75 -16.90
C LYS A 485 71.44 20.69 -16.18
N ILE A 486 71.82 20.28 -14.98
CA ILE A 486 71.02 19.36 -14.15
C ILE A 486 69.67 20.00 -13.79
N ARG A 487 69.66 21.27 -13.37
CA ARG A 487 68.42 21.99 -13.05
C ARG A 487 67.52 22.18 -14.27
N ILE A 488 68.08 22.41 -15.45
CA ILE A 488 67.34 22.46 -16.72
C ILE A 488 66.70 21.10 -17.01
N THR A 489 67.45 19.99 -16.96
CA THR A 489 66.87 18.66 -17.23
C THR A 489 65.79 18.23 -16.23
N GLU A 490 65.88 18.68 -14.97
CA GLU A 490 64.83 18.44 -13.97
C GLU A 490 63.59 19.32 -14.23
N LEU A 491 63.77 20.59 -14.62
CA LEU A 491 62.65 21.44 -15.03
C LEU A 491 61.99 20.93 -16.33
N GLU A 492 62.75 20.44 -17.31
CA GLU A 492 62.24 19.78 -18.51
C GLU A 492 61.47 18.49 -18.21
N LYS A 493 61.80 17.79 -17.11
CA LYS A 493 61.05 16.63 -16.63
C LYS A 493 59.76 17.05 -15.95
N GLN A 494 59.81 18.06 -15.07
CA GLN A 494 58.64 18.61 -14.38
C GLN A 494 57.63 19.24 -15.35
N VAL A 495 58.10 19.97 -16.38
CA VAL A 495 57.25 20.48 -17.46
C VAL A 495 56.59 19.35 -18.24
N ARG A 496 57.34 18.32 -18.65
CA ARG A 496 56.76 17.15 -19.35
C ARG A 496 55.74 16.40 -18.53
N GLN A 497 55.96 16.26 -17.22
CA GLN A 497 54.98 15.65 -16.33
C GLN A 497 53.71 16.51 -16.23
N LEU A 498 53.83 17.81 -15.96
CA LEU A 498 52.69 18.73 -15.95
C LEU A 498 51.94 18.82 -17.30
N THR A 499 52.63 18.64 -18.44
CA THR A 499 51.98 18.52 -19.76
C THR A 499 51.23 17.20 -19.92
N SER A 500 51.76 16.09 -19.38
CA SER A 500 51.06 14.80 -19.34
C SER A 500 49.80 14.91 -18.49
N ASP A 501 49.94 15.40 -17.25
CA ASP A 501 48.85 15.58 -16.30
C ASP A 501 47.77 16.52 -16.85
N ALA A 502 48.16 17.60 -17.56
CA ALA A 502 47.24 18.48 -18.26
C ALA A 502 46.49 17.76 -19.39
N SER A 503 47.18 16.98 -20.22
CA SER A 503 46.53 16.24 -21.33
C SER A 503 45.55 15.15 -20.85
N GLU A 504 45.80 14.57 -19.67
CA GLU A 504 44.86 13.65 -19.01
C GLU A 504 43.62 14.42 -18.50
N LYS A 505 43.80 15.63 -17.96
CA LYS A 505 42.68 16.49 -17.56
C LYS A 505 41.90 17.08 -18.73
N ASP A 506 42.53 17.38 -19.85
CA ASP A 506 41.83 17.77 -21.08
C ASP A 506 41.00 16.60 -21.65
N ALA A 507 41.49 15.35 -21.52
CA ALA A 507 40.73 14.15 -21.87
C ALA A 507 39.55 13.88 -20.93
N GLU A 508 39.72 14.05 -19.61
CA GLU A 508 38.61 14.02 -18.65
C GLU A 508 37.56 15.09 -18.93
N LEU A 509 37.98 16.34 -19.20
CA LEU A 509 37.08 17.45 -19.53
C LEU A 509 36.30 17.18 -20.82
N SER A 510 36.96 16.66 -21.86
CA SER A 510 36.31 16.26 -23.11
C SER A 510 35.26 15.16 -22.90
N MET A 511 35.56 14.18 -22.04
CA MET A 511 34.62 13.11 -21.67
C MET A 511 33.41 13.65 -20.89
N LEU A 512 33.65 14.51 -19.90
CA LEU A 512 32.61 15.16 -19.10
C LEU A 512 31.74 16.09 -19.95
N GLN A 513 32.33 16.79 -20.93
CA GLN A 513 31.58 17.61 -21.87
C GLN A 513 30.70 16.77 -22.81
N GLY A 514 31.21 15.65 -23.34
CA GLY A 514 30.37 14.70 -24.09
C GLY A 514 29.23 14.10 -23.27
N GLN A 515 29.43 13.88 -21.97
CA GLN A 515 28.36 13.47 -21.05
C GLN A 515 27.33 14.58 -20.80
N LEU A 516 27.79 15.84 -20.68
CA LEU A 516 26.91 17.00 -20.54
C LEU A 516 26.06 17.23 -21.79
N ASP A 517 26.67 17.18 -22.99
CA ASP A 517 25.98 17.31 -24.26
C ASP A 517 24.94 16.19 -24.43
N SER A 518 25.29 14.94 -24.09
CA SER A 518 24.36 13.80 -24.09
C SER A 518 23.21 13.96 -23.09
N ALA A 519 23.46 14.52 -21.90
CA ALA A 519 22.41 14.80 -20.92
C ALA A 519 21.47 15.93 -21.37
N GLN A 520 22.02 16.93 -22.07
CA GLN A 520 21.25 18.04 -22.62
C GLN A 520 20.38 17.60 -23.81
N GLU A 521 20.90 16.75 -24.71
CA GLU A 521 20.11 16.16 -25.81
C GLU A 521 18.93 15.32 -25.28
N ASN A 522 19.16 14.49 -24.26
CA ASN A 522 18.08 13.76 -23.57
C ASN A 522 17.04 14.69 -22.92
N SER A 523 17.48 15.82 -22.34
CA SER A 523 16.56 16.83 -21.77
C SER A 523 15.73 17.53 -22.85
N ASP A 524 16.33 17.85 -23.99
CA ASP A 524 15.64 18.46 -25.12
C ASP A 524 14.64 17.49 -25.78
N ASP A 525 14.94 16.19 -25.84
CA ASP A 525 14.01 15.16 -26.32
C ASP A 525 12.83 14.93 -25.37
N GLN A 526 13.07 14.92 -24.05
CA GLN A 526 11.97 14.92 -23.06
C GLN A 526 11.10 16.17 -23.20
N TYR A 527 11.69 17.34 -23.47
CA TYR A 527 10.94 18.57 -23.70
C TYR A 527 10.15 18.54 -25.03
N LYS A 528 10.70 17.95 -26.10
CA LYS A 528 9.97 17.70 -27.36
C LYS A 528 8.77 16.77 -27.12
N GLN A 529 8.95 15.67 -26.41
CA GLN A 529 7.89 14.71 -26.09
C GLN A 529 6.78 15.35 -25.24
N ALA A 530 7.14 16.14 -24.22
CA ALA A 530 6.17 16.91 -23.43
C ALA A 530 5.43 17.98 -24.27
N LEU A 531 6.11 18.61 -25.23
CA LEU A 531 5.50 19.55 -26.16
C LEU A 531 4.56 18.85 -27.15
N GLU A 532 4.87 17.63 -27.57
CA GLU A 532 4.01 16.80 -28.44
C GLU A 532 2.77 16.29 -27.71
N PHE A 533 2.92 15.73 -26.51
CA PHE A 533 1.78 15.39 -25.66
C PHE A 533 0.89 16.61 -25.37
N ARG A 534 1.48 17.80 -25.22
CA ARG A 534 0.72 19.07 -25.09
C ARG A 534 0.00 19.48 -26.39
N LYS A 535 0.57 19.22 -27.57
CA LYS A 535 -0.12 19.42 -28.87
C LYS A 535 -1.28 18.45 -29.00
N GLU A 536 -1.08 17.16 -28.69
CA GLU A 536 -2.12 16.14 -28.71
C GLU A 536 -3.27 16.49 -27.75
N MET A 537 -2.96 16.87 -26.51
CA MET A 537 -3.95 17.38 -25.56
C MET A 537 -4.66 18.64 -26.08
N SER A 538 -3.95 19.55 -26.76
CA SER A 538 -4.56 20.73 -27.40
C SER A 538 -5.45 20.38 -28.59
N VAL A 539 -5.16 19.30 -29.33
CA VAL A 539 -6.01 18.78 -30.43
C VAL A 539 -7.24 18.10 -29.84
N LEU A 540 -7.08 17.22 -28.86
CA LEU A 540 -8.19 16.59 -28.13
C LEU A 540 -9.10 17.64 -27.48
N GLN A 541 -8.53 18.69 -26.88
CA GLN A 541 -9.28 19.82 -26.33
C GLN A 541 -9.96 20.64 -27.43
N SER A 542 -9.34 20.80 -28.61
CA SER A 542 -9.95 21.46 -29.77
C SER A 542 -11.16 20.66 -30.27
N SER A 543 -11.01 19.36 -30.53
CA SER A 543 -12.12 18.49 -30.95
C SER A 543 -13.22 18.38 -29.89
N LEU A 544 -12.87 18.41 -28.60
CA LEU A 544 -13.86 18.53 -27.52
C LEU A 544 -14.61 19.88 -27.60
N THR A 545 -13.95 20.98 -27.97
CA THR A 545 -14.62 22.28 -28.20
C THR A 545 -15.39 22.36 -29.53
N GLU A 546 -15.06 21.56 -30.54
CA GLU A 546 -15.81 21.43 -31.79
C GLU A 546 -17.12 20.66 -31.55
N VAL A 547 -17.05 19.54 -30.83
CA VAL A 547 -18.24 18.84 -30.28
C VAL A 547 -19.07 19.78 -29.39
N ARG A 548 -18.43 20.66 -28.61
CA ARG A 548 -19.09 21.69 -27.80
C ARG A 548 -19.63 22.90 -28.59
N ARG A 549 -19.27 23.04 -29.87
CA ARG A 549 -19.80 24.08 -30.79
C ARG A 549 -20.99 23.60 -31.62
N GLY A 550 -21.20 22.29 -31.73
CA GLY A 550 -22.42 21.73 -32.29
C GLY A 550 -22.53 21.78 -33.81
N GLU A 551 -21.42 21.66 -34.54
CA GLU A 551 -21.52 21.26 -35.96
C GLU A 551 -21.98 19.80 -36.05
N PRO A 552 -23.00 19.47 -36.86
CA PRO A 552 -23.63 18.16 -36.85
C PRO A 552 -22.80 17.13 -37.65
N ILE A 553 -22.09 16.26 -36.94
CA ILE A 553 -21.72 14.96 -37.50
C ILE A 553 -23.00 14.13 -37.59
N GLU A 554 -23.50 13.92 -38.81
CA GLU A 554 -24.69 13.10 -39.05
C GLU A 554 -24.47 11.67 -38.56
N GLY A 555 -25.16 11.26 -37.48
CA GLY A 555 -25.11 9.88 -36.98
C GLY A 555 -24.88 9.68 -35.48
N SER A 556 -25.30 10.59 -34.60
CA SER A 556 -25.45 10.26 -33.16
C SER A 556 -26.68 10.93 -32.54
N VAL A 557 -27.27 10.27 -31.53
CA VAL A 557 -28.55 10.67 -30.91
C VAL A 557 -28.30 11.19 -29.49
N SER A 558 -29.06 12.24 -29.11
CA SER A 558 -29.19 12.78 -27.75
C SER A 558 -27.90 13.14 -27.00
N VAL A 559 -27.31 14.30 -27.32
CA VAL A 559 -26.28 14.95 -26.47
C VAL A 559 -26.91 16.13 -25.71
N VAL A 560 -27.77 15.81 -24.75
CA VAL A 560 -28.30 16.77 -23.75
C VAL A 560 -27.83 16.42 -22.33
N PRO A 561 -27.91 15.15 -21.85
CA PRO A 561 -27.52 14.81 -20.47
C PRO A 561 -26.04 15.08 -20.12
N LEU A 562 -25.14 15.13 -21.12
CA LEU A 562 -23.72 15.40 -20.90
C LEU A 562 -23.43 16.86 -20.52
N ALA A 563 -24.30 17.81 -20.89
CA ALA A 563 -24.07 19.23 -20.62
C ALA A 563 -24.12 19.54 -19.11
N ASP A 564 -25.10 18.97 -18.41
CA ASP A 564 -25.33 19.22 -16.99
C ASP A 564 -24.33 18.45 -16.11
N HIS A 565 -23.93 17.23 -16.49
CA HIS A 565 -22.81 16.54 -15.85
C HIS A 565 -21.48 17.29 -16.00
N LEU A 566 -21.22 17.94 -17.15
CA LEU A 566 -20.06 18.81 -17.32
C LEU A 566 -20.15 20.09 -16.47
N ALA A 567 -21.35 20.67 -16.31
CA ALA A 567 -21.56 21.82 -15.44
C ALA A 567 -21.33 21.49 -13.95
N TYR A 568 -21.68 20.28 -13.51
CA TYR A 568 -21.35 19.77 -12.17
C TYR A 568 -19.85 19.51 -12.01
N GLY A 569 -19.22 18.90 -13.03
CA GLY A 569 -17.77 18.65 -13.07
C GLY A 569 -16.94 19.93 -12.93
N VAL A 570 -17.27 21.00 -13.66
CA VAL A 570 -16.55 22.28 -13.59
C VAL A 570 -16.56 22.88 -12.18
N LYS A 571 -17.72 22.91 -11.51
CA LYS A 571 -17.84 23.41 -10.12
C LYS A 571 -17.04 22.55 -9.14
N SER A 572 -17.01 21.24 -9.36
CA SER A 572 -16.18 20.32 -8.57
C SER A 572 -14.68 20.58 -8.78
N THR A 573 -14.24 20.87 -10.01
CA THR A 573 -12.84 21.23 -10.28
C THR A 573 -12.44 22.58 -9.71
N GLU A 574 -13.32 23.59 -9.76
CA GLU A 574 -13.06 24.91 -9.14
C GLU A 574 -12.90 24.80 -7.61
N ALA A 575 -13.77 24.02 -6.96
CA ALA A 575 -13.66 23.74 -5.52
C ALA A 575 -12.39 22.94 -5.17
N PHE A 576 -12.03 21.96 -6.00
CA PHE A 576 -10.79 21.18 -5.83
C PHE A 576 -9.53 22.01 -6.08
N GLU A 577 -9.54 22.92 -7.05
CA GLU A 577 -8.41 23.80 -7.37
C GLU A 577 -8.20 24.86 -6.28
N ALA A 578 -9.27 25.44 -5.73
CA ALA A 578 -9.21 26.30 -4.55
C ALA A 578 -8.67 25.55 -3.31
N MET A 579 -9.07 24.29 -3.12
CA MET A 579 -8.54 23.45 -2.03
C MET A 579 -7.06 23.09 -2.26
N CYS A 580 -6.65 22.84 -3.52
CA CYS A 580 -5.25 22.64 -3.89
C CYS A 580 -4.42 23.91 -3.67
N GLU A 581 -4.93 25.11 -3.96
CA GLU A 581 -4.27 26.38 -3.59
C GLU A 581 -4.08 26.50 -2.07
N GLN A 582 -5.10 26.13 -1.28
CA GLN A 582 -5.00 26.14 0.18
C GLN A 582 -3.98 25.12 0.71
N VAL A 583 -3.91 23.92 0.12
CA VAL A 583 -2.89 22.90 0.44
C VAL A 583 -1.49 23.37 0.05
N LYS A 584 -1.30 23.95 -1.15
CA LYS A 584 -0.01 24.55 -1.56
C LYS A 584 0.42 25.69 -0.63
N ALA A 585 -0.52 26.52 -0.16
CA ALA A 585 -0.25 27.58 0.81
C ALA A 585 0.20 27.02 2.16
N LEU A 586 -0.42 25.94 2.64
CA LEU A 586 -0.02 25.24 3.86
C LEU A 586 1.33 24.51 3.69
N GLN A 587 1.59 23.86 2.56
CA GLN A 587 2.90 23.25 2.25
C GLN A 587 4.02 24.30 2.25
N LYS A 588 3.79 25.49 1.68
CA LYS A 588 4.75 26.62 1.74
C LYS A 588 4.98 27.09 3.19
N GLN A 589 3.97 27.04 4.06
CA GLN A 589 4.14 27.33 5.49
C GLN A 589 4.93 26.23 6.22
N CYS A 590 4.68 24.95 5.93
CA CYS A 590 5.46 23.84 6.47
C CYS A 590 6.93 23.93 6.04
N ALA A 591 7.21 24.07 4.75
CA ALA A 591 8.58 24.20 4.23
C ALA A 591 9.33 25.40 4.84
N HIS A 592 8.66 26.52 5.10
CA HIS A 592 9.26 27.68 5.76
C HIS A 592 9.49 27.46 7.28
N LEU A 593 8.70 26.60 7.92
CA LEU A 593 8.94 26.17 9.30
C LEU A 593 10.06 25.12 9.39
N GLU A 594 10.16 24.22 8.42
CA GLU A 594 11.26 23.26 8.26
C GLU A 594 12.58 23.96 7.95
N GLU A 595 12.58 24.99 7.10
CA GLU A 595 13.73 25.86 6.85
C GLU A 595 14.19 26.55 8.15
N LYS A 596 13.24 27.13 8.91
CA LYS A 596 13.53 27.74 10.22
C LYS A 596 14.02 26.73 11.25
N LEU A 597 13.48 25.52 11.27
CA LEU A 597 13.91 24.45 12.16
C LEU A 597 15.31 23.94 11.77
N SER A 598 15.61 23.83 10.48
CA SER A 598 16.96 23.52 9.99
C SER A 598 17.96 24.63 10.28
N ALA A 599 17.55 25.91 10.22
CA ALA A 599 18.38 27.04 10.63
C ALA A 599 18.60 27.09 12.16
N ALA A 600 17.59 26.73 12.95
CA ALA A 600 17.70 26.58 14.40
C ALA A 600 18.59 25.38 14.78
N GLN A 601 18.48 24.25 14.07
CA GLN A 601 19.38 23.10 14.23
C GLN A 601 20.81 23.44 13.84
N LYS A 602 21.04 24.14 12.72
CA LYS A 602 22.38 24.59 12.31
C LYS A 602 22.97 25.63 13.28
N SER A 603 22.16 26.53 13.84
CA SER A 603 22.66 27.46 14.87
C SER A 603 22.91 26.78 16.21
N LEU A 604 22.16 25.71 16.55
CA LEU A 604 22.47 24.84 17.69
C LEU A 604 23.73 24.00 17.44
N GLU A 605 23.89 23.41 16.27
CA GLU A 605 25.06 22.63 15.85
C GLU A 605 26.32 23.51 15.78
N ILE A 606 26.19 24.76 15.29
CA ILE A 606 27.26 25.78 15.39
C ILE A 606 27.53 26.14 16.85
N ALA A 607 26.50 26.38 17.68
CA ALA A 607 26.70 26.67 19.10
C ALA A 607 27.28 25.47 19.88
N GLU A 608 27.05 24.23 19.44
CA GLU A 608 27.66 23.02 19.98
C GLU A 608 29.08 22.80 19.44
N CYS A 609 29.37 23.16 18.19
CA CYS A 609 30.73 23.23 17.66
C CYS A 609 31.54 24.33 18.36
N ASP A 610 30.95 25.50 18.62
CA ASP A 610 31.54 26.58 19.42
C ASP A 610 31.68 26.16 20.88
N ARG A 611 30.75 25.36 21.43
CA ARG A 611 30.89 24.78 22.77
C ARG A 611 31.97 23.70 22.81
N MET A 612 32.12 22.89 21.77
CA MET A 612 33.16 21.87 21.66
C MET A 612 34.54 22.50 21.42
N SER A 613 34.65 23.48 20.53
CA SER A 613 35.85 24.30 20.35
C SER A 613 36.15 25.14 21.59
N SER A 614 35.14 25.65 22.30
CA SER A 614 35.34 26.29 23.61
C SER A 614 35.70 25.28 24.69
N PHE A 615 35.32 24.01 24.58
CA PHE A 615 35.68 22.95 25.52
C PHE A 615 37.09 22.42 25.22
N GLU A 616 37.48 22.25 23.96
CA GLU A 616 38.87 21.95 23.57
C GLU A 616 39.78 23.13 23.92
N ASN A 617 39.38 24.39 23.65
CA ASN A 617 40.13 25.55 24.12
C ASN A 617 40.12 25.66 25.65
N HIS A 618 39.05 25.27 26.36
CA HIS A 618 39.03 25.28 27.83
C HIS A 618 39.83 24.12 28.43
N CYS A 619 39.91 22.96 27.79
CA CYS A 619 40.77 21.84 28.17
C CYS A 619 42.24 22.14 27.90
N MET A 620 42.55 22.65 26.70
CA MET A 620 43.89 23.17 26.36
C MET A 620 44.29 24.31 27.29
N LEU A 621 43.36 25.20 27.66
CA LEU A 621 43.61 26.21 28.68
C LEU A 621 43.73 25.60 30.07
N THR A 622 42.95 24.62 30.51
CA THR A 622 43.13 24.00 31.84
C THR A 622 44.44 23.25 31.91
N ASP A 623 44.86 22.54 30.87
CA ASP A 623 46.17 21.87 30.84
C ASP A 623 47.30 22.91 30.90
N LEU A 624 47.17 24.05 30.19
CA LEU A 624 48.12 25.16 30.27
C LEU A 624 48.00 26.02 31.55
N THR A 625 46.89 25.95 32.28
CA THR A 625 46.58 26.78 33.47
C THR A 625 46.77 26.01 34.78
N ILE A 626 46.65 24.68 34.77
CA ILE A 626 47.10 23.81 35.87
C ILE A 626 48.62 23.93 36.02
N ASP A 627 49.35 24.11 34.92
CA ASP A 627 50.79 24.40 34.90
C ASP A 627 51.15 25.89 35.16
N LEU A 628 50.19 26.82 35.29
CA LEU A 628 50.46 28.27 35.41
C LEU A 628 49.71 29.04 36.53
N PHE A 629 48.64 28.49 37.13
CA PHE A 629 47.84 29.19 38.15
C PHE A 629 47.54 28.32 39.36
N GLU A 630 48.51 28.25 40.28
CA GLU A 630 48.21 28.17 41.71
C GLU A 630 47.53 29.48 42.17
N GLY A 631 46.26 29.64 41.82
CA GLY A 631 45.32 30.62 42.40
C GLY A 631 45.19 31.97 41.70
N GLU A 632 44.03 32.22 41.10
CA GLU A 632 43.16 33.33 41.53
C GLU A 632 41.69 33.10 41.09
N LEU A 633 40.78 34.01 41.43
CA LEU A 633 39.33 33.79 41.34
C LEU A 633 38.80 33.78 39.89
N VAL A 634 37.94 32.82 39.56
CA VAL A 634 37.05 32.91 38.39
C VAL A 634 35.91 33.89 38.68
N ASP A 635 35.66 34.82 37.75
CA ASP A 635 34.65 35.87 37.85
C ASP A 635 33.22 35.31 38.05
N ARG A 636 32.74 35.36 39.30
CA ARG A 636 31.36 35.07 39.71
C ARG A 636 30.27 35.65 38.76
N PRO A 637 30.32 36.93 38.30
CA PRO A 637 29.28 37.46 37.41
C PRO A 637 29.23 36.79 36.02
N LYS A 638 30.32 36.19 35.52
CA LYS A 638 30.30 35.47 34.25
C LYS A 638 29.48 34.17 34.36
N LEU A 639 29.56 33.50 35.51
CA LEU A 639 28.76 32.31 35.79
C LEU A 639 27.26 32.64 35.89
N GLU A 640 26.93 33.73 36.58
CA GLU A 640 25.55 34.20 36.78
C GLU A 640 24.86 34.60 35.45
N VAL A 641 25.59 35.21 34.52
CA VAL A 641 25.10 35.49 33.16
C VAL A 641 24.83 34.18 32.38
N VAL A 642 25.70 33.18 32.50
CA VAL A 642 25.50 31.87 31.84
C VAL A 642 24.30 31.11 32.42
N GLU A 643 24.08 31.18 33.74
CA GLU A 643 22.90 30.58 34.38
C GLU A 643 21.60 31.28 33.96
N GLU A 644 21.57 32.61 33.88
CA GLU A 644 20.40 33.36 33.43
C GLU A 644 20.10 33.12 31.94
N VAL A 645 21.12 33.07 31.06
CA VAL A 645 20.94 32.67 29.65
C VAL A 645 20.43 31.23 29.53
N ARG A 646 20.96 30.29 30.32
CA ARG A 646 20.47 28.90 30.37
C ARG A 646 19.01 28.83 30.83
N LYS A 647 18.64 29.62 31.83
CA LYS A 647 17.27 29.75 32.36
C LYS A 647 16.33 30.33 31.31
N GLN A 648 16.71 31.38 30.60
CA GLN A 648 15.94 31.98 29.50
C GLN A 648 15.75 31.00 28.34
N ASN A 649 16.81 30.32 27.87
CA ASN A 649 16.70 29.27 26.86
C ASN A 649 15.78 28.13 27.31
N SER A 650 15.81 27.74 28.59
CA SER A 650 14.89 26.72 29.11
C SER A 650 13.42 27.17 29.11
N VAL A 651 13.14 28.48 29.19
CA VAL A 651 11.79 29.05 29.09
C VAL A 651 11.34 29.10 27.64
N ALA A 652 12.20 29.58 26.73
CA ALA A 652 11.93 29.61 25.29
C ALA A 652 11.64 28.20 24.73
N MET A 653 12.44 27.20 25.11
CA MET A 653 12.20 25.81 24.72
C MET A 653 10.84 25.28 25.21
N ARG A 654 10.43 25.62 26.43
CA ARG A 654 9.10 25.24 26.95
C ARG A 654 7.96 25.97 26.24
N GLN A 655 8.15 27.23 25.84
CA GLN A 655 7.18 27.97 25.03
C GLN A 655 7.01 27.31 23.65
N LEU A 656 8.11 27.06 22.94
CA LEU A 656 8.09 26.38 21.64
C LEU A 656 7.46 24.98 21.70
N GLN A 657 7.71 24.21 22.77
CA GLN A 657 7.03 22.93 23.02
C GLN A 657 5.51 23.10 23.18
N THR A 658 5.06 24.08 23.96
CA THR A 658 3.62 24.34 24.12
C THR A 658 2.94 24.84 22.84
N GLU A 659 3.64 25.61 22.01
CA GLU A 659 3.15 26.06 20.70
C GLU A 659 3.07 24.90 19.70
N HIS A 660 4.10 24.04 19.66
CA HIS A 660 4.11 22.82 18.85
C HIS A 660 2.94 21.88 19.22
N ASP A 661 2.70 21.65 20.51
CA ASP A 661 1.58 20.82 20.96
C ASP A 661 0.21 21.46 20.69
N ALA A 662 0.11 22.79 20.72
CA ALA A 662 -1.10 23.50 20.31
C ALA A 662 -1.36 23.40 18.80
N LEU A 663 -0.31 23.52 17.98
CA LEU A 663 -0.36 23.32 16.53
C LEU A 663 -0.71 21.87 16.18
N ARG A 664 -0.12 20.88 16.85
CA ARG A 664 -0.44 19.46 16.69
C ARG A 664 -1.91 19.17 17.03
N LYS A 665 -2.42 19.71 18.14
CA LYS A 665 -3.85 19.61 18.51
C LYS A 665 -4.78 20.30 17.51
N ARG A 666 -4.32 21.37 16.82
CA ARG A 666 -5.07 22.02 15.74
C ARG A 666 -5.02 21.19 14.44
N HIS A 667 -3.88 20.62 14.10
CA HIS A 667 -3.71 19.74 12.94
C HIS A 667 -4.60 18.50 13.06
N ASN A 668 -4.55 17.80 14.20
CA ASN A 668 -5.42 16.65 14.45
C ASN A 668 -6.91 17.02 14.26
N ARG A 669 -7.40 18.11 14.86
CA ARG A 669 -8.80 18.55 14.67
C ARG A 669 -9.16 18.87 13.21
N LEU A 670 -8.22 19.36 12.41
CA LEU A 670 -8.43 19.59 10.98
C LEU A 670 -8.41 18.29 10.17
N HIS A 671 -7.65 17.28 10.62
CA HIS A 671 -7.66 15.94 10.07
C HIS A 671 -8.96 15.21 10.42
N ASP A 672 -9.41 15.27 11.68
CA ASP A 672 -10.69 14.73 12.16
C ASP A 672 -11.84 15.32 11.32
N MET A 673 -11.90 16.65 11.17
CA MET A 673 -12.89 17.34 10.31
C MET A 673 -12.78 16.97 8.82
N PHE A 674 -11.58 16.63 8.33
CA PHE A 674 -11.41 16.18 6.95
C PHE A 674 -11.95 14.76 6.76
N VAL A 675 -11.72 13.87 7.74
CA VAL A 675 -12.31 12.52 7.77
C VAL A 675 -13.84 12.64 7.77
N ASP A 676 -14.44 13.38 8.72
CA ASP A 676 -15.88 13.63 8.79
C ASP A 676 -16.47 14.09 7.45
N LEU A 677 -15.84 15.08 6.79
CA LEU A 677 -16.27 15.60 5.49
C LEU A 677 -16.07 14.62 4.34
N THR A 678 -15.05 13.76 4.38
CA THR A 678 -14.90 12.69 3.38
C THR A 678 -15.92 11.57 3.57
N GLU A 679 -16.31 11.25 4.80
CA GLU A 679 -17.40 10.30 5.08
C GLU A 679 -18.74 10.89 4.61
N GLU A 680 -19.10 12.13 4.97
CA GLU A 680 -20.32 12.80 4.50
C GLU A 680 -20.40 12.87 2.96
N ARG A 681 -19.27 13.17 2.29
CA ARG A 681 -19.19 13.17 0.82
C ARG A 681 -19.36 11.76 0.24
N ASN A 682 -18.75 10.74 0.85
CA ASN A 682 -18.87 9.36 0.39
C ASN A 682 -20.29 8.81 0.61
N ASP A 683 -20.99 9.24 1.67
CA ASP A 683 -22.39 8.92 1.95
C ASP A 683 -23.33 9.58 0.95
N ALA A 684 -23.14 10.87 0.65
CA ALA A 684 -23.86 11.56 -0.42
C ALA A 684 -23.65 10.90 -1.79
N TRP A 685 -22.43 10.41 -2.07
CA TRP A 685 -22.15 9.65 -3.29
C TRP A 685 -22.85 8.28 -3.31
N ARG A 686 -22.86 7.56 -2.18
CA ARG A 686 -23.63 6.30 -2.04
C ARG A 686 -25.13 6.52 -2.24
N GLU A 687 -25.72 7.52 -1.61
CA GLU A 687 -27.15 7.82 -1.74
C GLU A 687 -27.50 8.27 -3.17
N SER A 688 -26.66 9.08 -3.82
CA SER A 688 -26.80 9.42 -5.25
C SER A 688 -26.73 8.18 -6.15
N HIS A 689 -25.80 7.26 -5.87
CA HIS A 689 -25.67 6.00 -6.63
C HIS A 689 -26.87 5.07 -6.42
N GLU A 690 -27.42 4.96 -5.21
CA GLU A 690 -28.66 4.23 -4.94
C GLU A 690 -29.87 4.81 -5.70
N VAL A 691 -29.99 6.15 -5.76
CA VAL A 691 -31.04 6.83 -6.52
C VAL A 691 -30.90 6.57 -8.03
N LEU A 692 -29.67 6.65 -8.57
CA LEU A 692 -29.40 6.35 -10.00
C LEU A 692 -29.70 4.88 -10.35
N MET A 693 -29.30 3.94 -9.49
CA MET A 693 -29.62 2.52 -9.68
C MET A 693 -31.13 2.27 -9.60
N ALA A 694 -31.84 2.90 -8.66
CA ALA A 694 -33.29 2.82 -8.57
C ALA A 694 -34.00 3.42 -9.79
N LYS A 695 -33.51 4.56 -10.33
CA LYS A 695 -34.00 5.15 -11.58
C LYS A 695 -33.81 4.19 -12.76
N SER A 696 -32.61 3.63 -12.93
CA SER A 696 -32.32 2.66 -13.99
C SER A 696 -33.22 1.42 -13.94
N VAL A 697 -33.53 0.90 -12.74
CA VAL A 697 -34.48 -0.22 -12.56
C VAL A 697 -35.92 0.17 -12.94
N VAL A 698 -36.35 1.41 -12.66
CA VAL A 698 -37.67 1.91 -13.10
C VAL A 698 -37.72 2.10 -14.62
N GLU A 699 -36.65 2.59 -15.23
CA GLU A 699 -36.51 2.75 -16.68
C GLU A 699 -36.51 1.39 -17.39
N MET A 700 -35.73 0.42 -16.93
CA MET A 700 -35.76 -0.96 -17.46
C MET A 700 -37.14 -1.62 -17.34
N LYS A 701 -37.89 -1.34 -16.26
CA LYS A 701 -39.27 -1.83 -16.13
C LYS A 701 -40.23 -1.12 -17.09
N ALA A 702 -40.10 0.20 -17.27
CA ALA A 702 -40.88 0.96 -18.24
C ALA A 702 -40.63 0.49 -19.68
N ASP A 703 -39.38 0.16 -20.02
CA ASP A 703 -38.97 -0.43 -21.29
C ASP A 703 -39.61 -1.81 -21.51
N ALA A 704 -39.63 -2.67 -20.48
CA ALA A 704 -40.27 -3.98 -20.53
C ALA A 704 -41.80 -3.88 -20.68
N ASP A 705 -42.45 -3.02 -19.89
CA ASP A 705 -43.88 -2.73 -20.03
C ASP A 705 -44.19 -2.15 -21.43
N SER A 706 -43.33 -1.29 -21.99
CA SER A 706 -43.48 -0.76 -23.35
C SER A 706 -43.32 -1.82 -24.45
N ARG A 707 -42.45 -2.83 -24.26
CA ARG A 707 -42.30 -3.95 -25.20
C ARG A 707 -43.53 -4.86 -25.17
N THR A 708 -44.04 -5.22 -24.00
CA THR A 708 -45.26 -6.04 -23.88
C THR A 708 -46.50 -5.31 -24.42
N LEU A 709 -46.58 -3.98 -24.27
CA LEU A 709 -47.58 -3.14 -24.94
C LEU A 709 -47.50 -3.21 -26.46
N GLN A 710 -46.28 -3.15 -27.02
CA GLN A 710 -46.06 -3.23 -28.47
C GLN A 710 -46.43 -4.62 -29.01
N GLU A 711 -46.01 -5.70 -28.33
CA GLU A 711 -46.39 -7.07 -28.65
C GLU A 711 -47.90 -7.29 -28.61
N ALA A 712 -48.59 -6.83 -27.56
CA ALA A 712 -50.05 -6.90 -27.46
C ALA A 712 -50.75 -6.09 -28.58
N THR A 713 -50.19 -4.93 -28.95
CA THR A 713 -50.69 -4.10 -30.05
C THR A 713 -50.53 -4.80 -31.41
N ASP A 714 -49.40 -5.47 -31.64
CA ASP A 714 -49.17 -6.24 -32.87
C ASP A 714 -49.98 -7.55 -32.91
N LEU A 715 -50.27 -8.17 -31.77
CA LEU A 715 -51.23 -9.28 -31.67
C LEU A 715 -52.66 -8.82 -32.02
N LEU A 716 -53.12 -7.67 -31.52
CA LEU A 716 -54.39 -7.08 -31.95
C LEU A 716 -54.40 -6.75 -33.44
N ARG A 717 -53.31 -6.15 -33.96
CA ARG A 717 -53.18 -5.81 -35.39
C ARG A 717 -53.27 -7.05 -36.28
N ARG A 718 -52.74 -8.20 -35.84
CA ARG A 718 -52.89 -9.50 -36.52
C ARG A 718 -54.31 -10.06 -36.38
N ALA A 719 -54.90 -10.01 -35.18
CA ALA A 719 -56.26 -10.49 -34.91
C ALA A 719 -57.35 -9.65 -35.62
N ALA A 720 -57.07 -8.41 -35.97
CA ALA A 720 -57.96 -7.53 -36.76
C ALA A 720 -57.94 -7.82 -38.28
N THR A 721 -57.21 -8.84 -38.75
CA THR A 721 -57.30 -9.29 -40.15
C THR A 721 -58.61 -10.05 -40.39
N PRO A 722 -59.25 -9.90 -41.57
CA PRO A 722 -60.65 -10.29 -41.74
C PRO A 722 -60.82 -11.80 -41.96
N ASN A 723 -60.98 -12.54 -40.86
CA ASN A 723 -61.47 -13.92 -40.87
C ASN A 723 -62.73 -14.02 -39.98
N PRO A 724 -63.91 -14.37 -40.52
CA PRO A 724 -65.17 -14.28 -39.78
C PRO A 724 -65.35 -15.45 -38.80
N ILE A 725 -66.09 -15.19 -37.71
CA ILE A 725 -66.57 -16.16 -36.70
C ILE A 725 -65.46 -16.71 -35.77
N GLY A 726 -65.28 -16.07 -34.60
CA GLY A 726 -64.63 -16.73 -33.45
C GLY A 726 -63.94 -15.82 -32.41
N HIS A 727 -63.31 -14.72 -32.81
CA HIS A 727 -62.25 -14.09 -31.98
C HIS A 727 -62.65 -12.93 -31.05
N ASN A 728 -63.94 -12.59 -30.93
CA ASN A 728 -64.36 -11.33 -30.30
C ASN A 728 -63.94 -11.19 -28.82
N THR A 729 -64.00 -12.27 -28.04
CA THR A 729 -63.62 -12.30 -26.61
C THR A 729 -62.12 -12.07 -26.39
N ASN A 730 -61.26 -12.53 -27.30
CA ASN A 730 -59.82 -12.33 -27.18
C ASN A 730 -59.44 -10.86 -27.42
N ILE A 731 -60.17 -10.15 -28.29
CA ILE A 731 -59.92 -8.74 -28.61
C ILE A 731 -60.13 -7.86 -27.36
N GLU A 732 -61.18 -8.11 -26.59
CA GLU A 732 -61.44 -7.40 -25.32
C GLU A 732 -60.34 -7.65 -24.29
N VAL A 733 -59.87 -8.90 -24.15
CA VAL A 733 -58.77 -9.25 -23.22
C VAL A 733 -57.46 -8.57 -23.60
N TYR A 734 -57.10 -8.51 -24.89
CA TYR A 734 -55.90 -7.79 -25.32
C TYR A 734 -56.04 -6.27 -25.21
N ALA A 735 -57.23 -5.71 -25.49
CA ALA A 735 -57.50 -4.29 -25.29
C ALA A 735 -57.37 -3.88 -23.81
N SER A 736 -57.93 -4.68 -22.89
CA SER A 736 -57.80 -4.46 -21.44
C SER A 736 -56.33 -4.48 -20.98
N LYS A 737 -55.52 -5.42 -21.49
CA LYS A 737 -54.08 -5.50 -21.18
C LYS A 737 -53.29 -4.30 -21.72
N ILE A 738 -53.68 -3.76 -22.87
CA ILE A 738 -53.06 -2.54 -23.43
C ILE A 738 -53.40 -1.31 -22.59
N GLU A 739 -54.64 -1.19 -22.11
CA GLU A 739 -55.03 -0.06 -21.27
C GLU A 739 -54.34 -0.12 -19.89
N GLU A 740 -54.24 -1.31 -19.29
CA GLU A 740 -53.49 -1.51 -18.04
C GLU A 740 -51.99 -1.22 -18.21
N GLY A 741 -51.36 -1.73 -19.29
CA GLY A 741 -49.96 -1.45 -19.59
C GLY A 741 -49.67 0.03 -19.81
N ARG A 742 -50.59 0.76 -20.45
CA ARG A 742 -50.50 2.23 -20.61
C ARG A 742 -50.55 2.95 -19.28
N GLU A 743 -51.41 2.52 -18.36
CA GLU A 743 -51.49 3.11 -17.02
C GLU A 743 -50.20 2.85 -16.20
N ARG A 744 -49.62 1.65 -16.31
CA ARG A 744 -48.32 1.30 -15.72
C ARG A 744 -47.18 2.17 -16.28
N LEU A 745 -47.11 2.30 -17.62
CA LEU A 745 -46.12 3.13 -18.29
C LEU A 745 -46.25 4.62 -17.91
N ALA A 746 -47.49 5.14 -17.82
CA ALA A 746 -47.75 6.51 -17.38
C ALA A 746 -47.34 6.74 -15.91
N LYS A 747 -47.58 5.76 -15.02
CA LYS A 747 -47.10 5.79 -13.62
C LYS A 747 -45.57 5.80 -13.55
N ALA A 748 -44.88 4.97 -14.35
CA ALA A 748 -43.41 4.94 -14.40
C ALA A 748 -42.83 6.26 -14.93
N GLN A 749 -43.34 6.78 -16.05
CA GLN A 749 -42.90 8.07 -16.61
C GLN A 749 -43.15 9.24 -15.65
N LYS A 750 -44.24 9.20 -14.86
CA LYS A 750 -44.49 10.19 -13.82
C LYS A 750 -43.44 10.12 -12.71
N VAL A 751 -43.04 8.92 -12.28
CA VAL A 751 -42.02 8.74 -11.24
C VAL A 751 -40.64 9.20 -11.72
N CYS A 752 -40.24 8.91 -12.97
CA CYS A 752 -38.99 9.46 -13.53
C CYS A 752 -39.03 11.00 -13.53
N LYS A 753 -40.14 11.63 -13.95
CA LYS A 753 -40.31 13.08 -13.91
C LYS A 753 -40.32 13.67 -12.50
N GLU A 754 -40.82 12.95 -11.49
CA GLU A 754 -40.74 13.37 -10.08
C GLU A 754 -39.30 13.24 -9.53
N VAL A 755 -38.48 12.31 -10.03
CA VAL A 755 -37.02 12.28 -9.77
C VAL A 755 -36.32 13.46 -10.46
N ASP A 756 -36.52 13.63 -11.76
CA ASP A 756 -35.88 14.68 -12.58
C ASP A 756 -36.24 16.11 -12.15
N SER A 757 -37.31 16.28 -11.37
CA SER A 757 -37.72 17.56 -10.77
C SER A 757 -37.49 17.65 -9.24
N SER A 758 -36.94 16.60 -8.62
CA SER A 758 -36.47 16.63 -7.23
C SER A 758 -34.94 16.62 -7.09
N ASP A 759 -34.19 16.61 -8.20
CA ASP A 759 -32.85 17.20 -8.29
C ASP A 759 -32.94 18.72 -8.07
N VAL A 760 -33.14 19.11 -6.82
CA VAL A 760 -33.18 20.51 -6.39
C VAL A 760 -31.80 21.11 -6.58
N SER A 761 -31.71 22.07 -7.49
CA SER A 761 -30.55 22.96 -7.65
C SER A 761 -30.12 23.53 -6.29
N PHE A 762 -28.92 23.15 -5.82
CA PHE A 762 -28.31 23.76 -4.63
C PHE A 762 -28.10 25.26 -4.88
N GLU A 763 -29.01 26.08 -4.36
CA GLU A 763 -28.88 27.54 -4.42
C GLU A 763 -27.65 28.00 -3.64
N THR A 764 -26.98 29.02 -4.18
CA THR A 764 -25.68 29.49 -3.68
C THR A 764 -25.81 30.17 -2.32
N VAL A 765 -25.33 29.49 -1.27
CA VAL A 765 -25.00 30.12 0.02
C VAL A 765 -23.95 31.20 -0.23
N SER A 766 -24.39 32.46 -0.22
CA SER A 766 -23.55 33.60 -0.55
C SER A 766 -22.47 33.81 0.52
N HIS A 767 -21.21 33.89 0.10
CA HIS A 767 -20.09 34.16 0.99
C HIS A 767 -20.20 35.55 1.65
N PRO A 768 -20.08 35.66 2.98
CA PRO A 768 -19.75 36.94 3.61
C PRO A 768 -18.29 37.30 3.29
N GLN A 769 -18.00 38.60 3.09
CA GLN A 769 -16.64 39.05 2.81
C GLN A 769 -15.69 38.83 4.01
N PRO A 770 -14.39 38.56 3.77
CA PRO A 770 -13.41 38.41 4.85
C PRO A 770 -13.15 39.76 5.55
N PRO A 771 -13.16 39.82 6.89
CA PRO A 771 -12.76 41.02 7.61
C PRO A 771 -11.25 41.24 7.55
N SER A 772 -10.83 42.49 7.45
CA SER A 772 -9.42 42.89 7.43
C SER A 772 -8.89 43.26 8.84
N SER A 773 -7.63 42.91 9.09
CA SER A 773 -6.85 43.18 10.32
C SER A 773 -7.16 42.30 11.56
N PRO A 774 -6.17 41.89 12.37
CA PRO A 774 -6.37 40.96 13.49
C PRO A 774 -6.21 41.59 14.89
N HIS A 775 -7.28 41.60 15.71
CA HIS A 775 -7.16 41.84 17.16
C HIS A 775 -8.18 41.06 18.00
N SER A 776 -7.67 40.05 18.73
CA SER A 776 -8.23 39.46 19.97
C SER A 776 -9.58 38.71 19.90
N PRO A 777 -9.89 37.81 20.87
CA PRO A 777 -10.94 36.80 20.69
C PRO A 777 -12.17 36.95 21.60
N SER A 778 -13.37 36.68 21.08
CA SER A 778 -14.54 36.33 21.90
C SER A 778 -15.66 35.61 21.13
N SER A 779 -16.12 34.48 21.70
CA SER A 779 -17.47 33.90 21.64
C SER A 779 -18.23 33.68 20.31
N SER A 780 -18.39 32.39 19.99
CA SER A 780 -19.68 31.73 19.65
C SER A 780 -20.44 32.09 18.36
N SER A 781 -20.28 31.24 17.33
CA SER A 781 -21.26 31.04 16.25
C SER A 781 -21.39 29.55 15.88
N ARG A 782 -22.28 28.82 16.58
CA ARG A 782 -22.88 27.55 16.08
C ARG A 782 -24.20 27.88 15.36
N LEU A 783 -24.72 26.91 14.60
CA LEU A 783 -25.97 26.92 13.81
C LEU A 783 -25.84 27.53 12.40
N SER A 784 -25.55 26.67 11.41
CA SER A 784 -25.87 26.89 9.99
C SER A 784 -25.87 25.59 9.17
N SER A 785 -24.97 24.63 9.43
CA SER A 785 -24.85 23.39 8.65
C SER A 785 -25.93 22.32 8.90
N LEU A 786 -26.76 22.47 9.94
CA LEU A 786 -27.71 21.42 10.36
C LEU A 786 -29.00 21.33 9.53
N ASP A 787 -29.28 22.29 8.65
CA ASP A 787 -30.52 22.29 7.86
C ASP A 787 -30.36 21.67 6.45
N SER A 788 -29.16 21.69 5.86
CA SER A 788 -28.91 21.04 4.55
C SER A 788 -29.06 19.51 4.63
N SER A 789 -28.50 18.87 5.64
CA SER A 789 -28.61 17.41 5.85
C SER A 789 -30.06 16.98 6.16
N ARG A 790 -30.84 17.83 6.84
CA ARG A 790 -32.29 17.62 7.05
C ARG A 790 -33.08 17.67 5.75
N LEU A 791 -32.73 18.56 4.82
CA LEU A 791 -33.38 18.65 3.52
C LEU A 791 -33.08 17.42 2.65
N ALA A 792 -31.82 17.01 2.55
CA ALA A 792 -31.41 15.79 1.83
C ALA A 792 -32.10 14.53 2.39
N SER A 793 -32.05 14.33 3.71
CA SER A 793 -32.73 13.22 4.39
C SER A 793 -34.25 13.22 4.14
N THR A 794 -34.88 14.40 4.06
CA THR A 794 -36.31 14.53 3.75
C THR A 794 -36.63 14.17 2.30
N ALA A 795 -35.77 14.51 1.33
CA ALA A 795 -35.92 14.11 -0.07
C ALA A 795 -35.79 12.58 -0.21
N SER A 796 -34.72 12.00 0.35
CA SER A 796 -34.50 10.55 0.36
C SER A 796 -35.63 9.76 1.03
N SER A 797 -36.18 10.28 2.15
CA SER A 797 -37.37 9.71 2.81
C SER A 797 -38.59 9.70 1.90
N ARG A 798 -38.82 10.76 1.11
CA ARG A 798 -39.92 10.83 0.13
C ARG A 798 -39.70 9.86 -1.03
N PHE A 799 -38.48 9.76 -1.56
CA PHE A 799 -38.14 8.83 -2.64
C PHE A 799 -38.30 7.36 -2.23
N ARG A 800 -37.77 6.96 -1.06
CA ARG A 800 -37.98 5.62 -0.50
C ARG A 800 -39.46 5.31 -0.26
N ARG A 801 -40.26 6.29 0.17
CA ARG A 801 -41.73 6.17 0.30
C ARG A 801 -42.44 6.07 -1.05
N ALA A 802 -41.93 6.67 -2.13
CA ALA A 802 -42.46 6.48 -3.49
C ALA A 802 -42.15 5.08 -4.02
N LEU A 803 -40.91 4.62 -3.92
CA LEU A 803 -40.50 3.26 -4.29
C LEU A 803 -41.29 2.18 -3.54
N SER A 804 -41.58 2.37 -2.24
CA SER A 804 -42.40 1.43 -1.47
C SER A 804 -43.82 1.25 -2.02
N LYS A 805 -44.39 2.28 -2.68
CA LYS A 805 -45.71 2.21 -3.33
C LYS A 805 -45.64 1.53 -4.70
N LEU A 806 -44.53 1.65 -5.43
CA LEU A 806 -44.28 0.94 -6.68
C LEU A 806 -44.02 -0.57 -6.51
N ARG A 807 -43.68 -1.00 -5.28
CA ARG A 807 -43.36 -2.41 -4.96
C ARG A 807 -44.50 -3.17 -4.28
N GLY A 808 -45.65 -2.51 -4.05
CA GLY A 808 -46.81 -3.04 -3.33
C GLY A 808 -48.11 -2.99 -4.14
N GLY A 809 -48.01 -3.08 -5.47
CA GLY A 809 -49.12 -3.11 -6.43
C GLY A 809 -48.70 -3.81 -7.72
#